data_AF-A0A532DKR4-F1
#
_entry.id   AF-A0A532DKR4-F1
#
_cell.length_a   1.000
_cell.length_b   1.000
_cell.length_c   1.000
_cell.angle_alpha   90.00
_cell.angle_beta   90.00
_cell.angle_gamma   90.00
#
_symmetry.space_group_name_H-M   'P 1'
#
loop_
_entity.id
_entity.type
_entity.pdbx_description
1 polymer ?
#
loop_
_entity_poly.entity_id
_entity_poly.type
_entity_poly.pdbx_seq_one_letter_code
_entity_poly.pdbx_strand_id
1 'polypeptide(L)'
;MKAILKVFFLFSFLGLFWLVPSWAQQTPLTPSVDYRDVPWIGSRNVIWIIAQVHLVLGGFVLGVPIFAWICEIIGVLTKDQRYDRMAKEFTNLLTAAFEMTAMLGATFLFLLIALYPKLMGYLADIFLPTYYVYVLLFIGSTTTLYLYWSGFESMKGRKGVHLFLGFLLNVFALLIVVVPNSWATFQASPVVLPGGVGVWEKAWAAMWNPTWWPVNIHRLIANVVLGGYICGAYAGIKYLMAQNAEERMHYDWMGYVGNFIGVFGLLPLPFAGYWLMREIYQYNQAMGITLMGGFLSWLFILQAMLIGVLFLGANYYFWLGITYRIPGAEVKYKKPILAMLVVLLLCLGVWMTPHSLVASLEEARKMGGTHHPLLGVFGVMSAKMTVANLMILVTFMSFIMYWRAGKVETAAWAKLAKSVMNALLALAGVAVIVLGVWGYFVPAIVRINYFSTSQVLIVLFVLVTFTPLTAALLKSAKTTTEMVWGRMPARAGYVLVLNAVTVILLMTMMGYARSASRGHWHIYGVLEDTSSYAYSPALGEAGFFMALNTFVVLALVAFIFWIVSSRAVRHPAFSTQYFFLAPFLFWAVSLFDKPAGSAPRVSEGPKYFRRAVATAFGLLIAFTYIANQVPQTISLPPKKVEFDPLQIKTQADLAKVGQGIFFGKGQCALCHSIGPSESARCPDLKGIGAKLTREFIYESLTQPQAYIYQDYRHEGVPKEYPARMPVINKNPIGLTNNEIFSVIAFLQQMSGEPISVHPSEITQPAQTAAAVPIAHAP
;
A
#
# COMPACT_ATOMS: atom_id res chain seq x y z
N MET A 1 39.22 27.18 -6.94
CA MET A 1 38.06 26.49 -7.56
C MET A 1 37.20 25.69 -6.57
N LYS A 2 37.77 24.86 -5.67
CA LYS A 2 37.03 24.05 -4.67
C LYS A 2 36.23 24.83 -3.61
N ALA A 3 36.66 26.06 -3.27
CA ALA A 3 35.90 26.95 -2.38
C ALA A 3 34.77 27.70 -3.11
N ILE A 4 34.99 28.08 -4.37
CA ILE A 4 34.03 28.78 -5.21
C ILE A 4 32.83 27.87 -5.56
N LEU A 5 33.04 26.57 -5.74
CA LEU A 5 31.95 25.61 -5.99
C LEU A 5 31.12 25.27 -4.72
N LYS A 6 31.76 25.27 -3.54
CA LYS A 6 31.05 25.14 -2.26
C LYS A 6 30.19 26.36 -1.98
N VAL A 7 30.70 27.54 -2.31
CA VAL A 7 29.95 28.80 -2.29
C VAL A 7 28.83 28.73 -3.34
N PHE A 8 29.06 28.25 -4.56
CA PHE A 8 28.02 28.15 -5.58
C PHE A 8 26.86 27.20 -5.20
N PHE A 9 27.12 26.07 -4.54
CA PHE A 9 26.07 25.18 -4.04
C PHE A 9 25.37 25.72 -2.79
N LEU A 10 26.10 26.38 -1.88
CA LEU A 10 25.49 27.09 -0.75
C LEU A 10 24.62 28.27 -1.24
N PHE A 11 25.04 28.98 -2.29
CA PHE A 11 24.28 30.03 -2.95
C PHE A 11 23.16 29.51 -3.87
N SER A 12 23.23 28.27 -4.35
CA SER A 12 22.10 27.62 -5.05
C SER A 12 21.01 27.21 -4.06
N PHE A 13 21.40 26.76 -2.86
CA PHE A 13 20.48 26.45 -1.76
C PHE A 13 19.95 27.71 -1.05
N LEU A 14 20.77 28.77 -0.92
CA LEU A 14 20.36 30.08 -0.39
C LEU A 14 19.59 30.91 -1.43
N GLY A 15 19.88 30.74 -2.72
CA GLY A 15 19.11 31.33 -3.83
C GLY A 15 17.71 30.73 -3.94
N LEU A 16 17.54 29.46 -3.54
CA LEU A 16 16.23 28.83 -3.36
C LEU A 16 15.49 29.31 -2.11
N PHE A 17 16.19 29.80 -1.08
CA PHE A 17 15.56 30.49 0.06
C PHE A 17 15.08 31.91 -0.30
N TRP A 18 15.70 32.55 -1.30
CA TRP A 18 15.31 33.87 -1.81
C TRP A 18 14.26 33.85 -2.91
N LEU A 19 13.86 32.68 -3.41
CA LEU A 19 12.73 32.53 -4.33
C LEU A 19 11.39 32.23 -3.61
N VAL A 20 11.39 32.27 -2.28
CA VAL A 20 10.20 32.01 -1.43
C VAL A 20 9.54 33.27 -0.83
N PRO A 21 9.94 34.52 -1.13
CA PRO A 21 9.05 35.67 -0.89
C PRO A 21 8.76 36.44 -2.19
N SER A 22 7.87 35.91 -3.04
CA SER A 22 7.14 36.73 -4.01
C SER A 22 5.76 36.19 -4.41
N TRP A 23 5.35 35.02 -3.92
CA TRP A 23 4.00 34.49 -4.13
C TRP A 23 2.96 35.02 -3.13
N ALA A 24 3.34 36.01 -2.32
CA ALA A 24 2.47 36.76 -1.43
C ALA A 24 2.09 38.15 -1.97
N GLN A 25 2.35 38.44 -3.24
CA GLN A 25 1.78 39.61 -3.91
C GLN A 25 0.61 39.15 -4.80
N GLN A 26 -0.59 39.22 -4.21
CA GLN A 26 -1.85 39.17 -4.94
C GLN A 26 -1.78 40.19 -6.08
N THR A 27 -1.63 39.70 -7.31
CA THR A 27 -1.99 40.44 -8.52
C THR A 27 -3.13 39.65 -9.16
N PRO A 28 -4.39 40.08 -9.00
CA PRO A 28 -5.50 39.43 -9.69
C PRO A 28 -5.47 39.92 -11.13
N LEU A 29 -5.26 39.04 -12.14
CA LEU A 29 -5.65 39.25 -13.56
C LEU A 29 -5.23 38.07 -14.47
N THR A 30 -5.43 36.83 -14.02
CA THR A 30 -5.61 35.66 -14.90
C THR A 30 -6.46 34.65 -14.13
N PRO A 31 -7.50 34.03 -14.70
CA PRO A 31 -8.19 32.95 -14.00
C PRO A 31 -7.14 31.90 -13.65
N SER A 32 -7.02 31.57 -12.36
CA SER A 32 -6.13 30.50 -11.92
C SER A 32 -6.53 29.23 -12.66
N VAL A 33 -5.68 28.77 -13.57
CA VAL A 33 -5.96 27.55 -14.34
C VAL A 33 -6.02 26.39 -13.35
N ASP A 34 -7.19 25.78 -13.18
CA ASP A 34 -7.41 24.71 -12.20
C ASP A 34 -6.57 23.46 -12.50
N TYR A 35 -6.49 23.10 -13.79
CA TYR A 35 -5.77 21.92 -14.30
C TYR A 35 -5.12 22.23 -15.63
N ARG A 36 -3.93 21.67 -15.87
CA ARG A 36 -3.26 21.72 -17.17
C ARG A 36 -3.17 20.32 -17.75
N ASP A 37 -3.26 20.24 -19.07
CA ASP A 37 -3.16 18.98 -19.78
C ASP A 37 -1.84 18.85 -20.54
N VAL A 38 -1.41 17.61 -20.77
CA VAL A 38 -0.24 17.26 -21.57
C VAL A 38 -0.74 16.61 -22.86
N PRO A 39 -0.47 17.21 -24.04
CA PRO A 39 -0.91 16.66 -25.31
C PRO A 39 -0.54 15.18 -25.47
N TRP A 40 -1.43 14.41 -26.09
CA TRP A 40 -1.29 12.98 -26.45
C TRP A 40 -1.29 11.97 -25.29
N ILE A 41 -0.67 12.30 -24.16
CA ILE A 41 -0.52 11.36 -23.03
C ILE A 41 -1.58 11.60 -21.95
N GLY A 42 -1.94 12.87 -21.73
CA GLY A 42 -2.83 13.31 -20.67
C GLY A 42 -2.12 13.51 -19.33
N SER A 43 -2.43 14.60 -18.63
CA SER A 43 -1.76 14.96 -17.37
C SER A 43 -1.90 13.89 -16.28
N ARG A 44 -3.04 13.20 -16.22
CA ARG A 44 -3.29 12.10 -15.28
C ARG A 44 -2.34 10.93 -15.49
N ASN A 45 -2.10 10.53 -16.74
CA ASN A 45 -1.23 9.39 -17.06
C ASN A 45 0.25 9.71 -16.81
N VAL A 46 0.67 10.94 -17.11
CA VAL A 46 2.02 11.44 -16.77
C VAL A 46 2.25 11.36 -15.26
N ILE A 47 1.32 11.91 -14.48
CA ILE A 47 1.39 11.86 -13.01
C ILE A 47 1.35 10.43 -12.50
N TRP A 48 0.49 9.57 -13.04
CA TRP A 48 0.43 8.16 -12.66
C TRP A 48 1.80 7.50 -12.83
N ILE A 49 2.43 7.63 -14.00
CA ILE A 49 3.72 7.00 -14.27
C ILE A 49 4.78 7.48 -13.28
N ILE A 50 4.97 8.80 -13.18
CA ILE A 50 6.04 9.38 -12.36
C ILE A 50 5.82 9.11 -10.87
N ALA A 51 4.58 9.28 -10.37
CA ALA A 51 4.24 9.01 -8.98
C ALA A 51 4.51 7.55 -8.62
N GLN A 52 4.10 6.62 -9.50
CA GLN A 52 4.21 5.20 -9.24
C GLN A 52 5.66 4.73 -9.23
N VAL A 53 6.47 5.18 -10.20
CA VAL A 53 7.91 4.87 -10.26
C VAL A 53 8.62 5.45 -9.03
N HIS A 54 8.34 6.71 -8.66
CA HIS A 54 8.90 7.32 -7.46
C HIS A 54 8.53 6.55 -6.18
N LEU A 55 7.25 6.18 -6.00
CA LEU A 55 6.79 5.52 -4.79
C LEU A 55 7.38 4.11 -4.62
N VAL A 56 7.55 3.35 -5.71
CA VAL A 56 8.14 2.01 -5.64
C VAL A 56 9.65 2.10 -5.35
N LEU A 57 10.39 2.99 -6.02
CA LEU A 57 11.80 3.21 -5.72
C LEU A 57 12.00 3.79 -4.31
N GLY A 58 11.10 4.67 -3.88
CA GLY A 58 11.03 5.14 -2.49
C GLY A 58 10.87 3.98 -1.53
N GLY A 59 9.94 3.06 -1.79
CA GLY A 59 9.78 1.84 -0.98
C GLY A 59 11.07 1.03 -0.84
N PHE A 60 11.84 0.90 -1.91
CA PHE A 60 13.13 0.23 -1.91
C PHE A 60 14.16 0.96 -1.02
N VAL A 61 14.29 2.29 -1.18
CA VAL A 61 15.18 3.15 -0.39
C VAL A 61 14.84 3.13 1.11
N LEU A 62 13.61 2.78 1.48
CA LEU A 62 13.16 2.69 2.87
C LEU A 62 13.36 1.29 3.46
N GLY A 63 13.22 0.24 2.65
CA GLY A 63 13.35 -1.14 3.10
C GLY A 63 14.81 -1.57 3.31
N VAL A 64 15.69 -1.26 2.35
CA VAL A 64 17.09 -1.71 2.39
C VAL A 64 17.91 -1.22 3.59
N PRO A 65 17.80 0.04 4.06
CA PRO A 65 18.57 0.53 5.21
C PRO A 65 18.30 -0.29 6.49
N ILE A 66 17.07 -0.78 6.68
CA ILE A 66 16.70 -1.60 7.84
C ILE A 66 17.55 -2.88 7.84
N PHE A 67 17.67 -3.51 6.67
CA PHE A 67 18.43 -4.76 6.53
C PHE A 67 19.93 -4.54 6.55
N ALA A 68 20.44 -3.49 5.91
CA ALA A 68 21.86 -3.16 5.99
C ALA A 68 22.29 -3.00 7.46
N TRP A 69 21.50 -2.27 8.24
CA TRP A 69 21.75 -2.06 9.66
C TRP A 69 21.65 -3.34 10.50
N ILE A 70 20.60 -4.15 10.31
CA ILE A 70 20.44 -5.44 11.01
C ILE A 70 21.60 -6.38 10.66
N CYS A 71 22.01 -6.44 9.39
CA CYS A 71 23.13 -7.27 8.98
C CYS A 71 24.41 -6.83 9.66
N GLU A 72 24.68 -5.52 9.73
CA GLU A 72 25.85 -5.03 10.44
C GLU A 72 25.82 -5.35 11.94
N ILE A 73 24.66 -5.21 12.61
CA ILE A 73 24.50 -5.63 14.00
C ILE A 73 24.87 -7.11 14.15
N ILE A 74 24.35 -7.97 13.27
CA ILE A 74 24.67 -9.41 13.31
C ILE A 74 26.17 -9.63 13.04
N GLY A 75 26.78 -8.91 12.11
CA GLY A 75 28.21 -8.98 11.82
C GLY A 75 29.07 -8.62 13.03
N VAL A 76 28.71 -7.57 13.76
CA VAL A 76 29.39 -7.15 15.00
C VAL A 76 29.19 -8.17 16.12
N LEU A 77 27.97 -8.67 16.33
CA LEU A 77 27.66 -9.63 17.40
C LEU A 77 28.27 -11.01 17.16
N THR A 78 28.27 -11.48 15.91
CA THR A 78 28.75 -12.82 15.54
C THR A 78 30.21 -12.85 15.11
N LYS A 79 30.81 -11.68 14.83
CA LYS A 79 32.14 -11.51 14.23
C LYS A 79 32.27 -12.15 12.83
N ASP A 80 31.15 -12.44 12.16
CA ASP A 80 31.14 -12.98 10.80
C ASP A 80 31.17 -11.86 9.76
N GLN A 81 32.32 -11.74 9.10
CA GLN A 81 32.60 -10.71 8.08
C GLN A 81 31.66 -10.76 6.87
N ARG A 82 30.95 -11.87 6.63
CA ARG A 82 29.99 -11.98 5.52
C ARG A 82 28.84 -10.99 5.68
N TYR A 83 28.38 -10.76 6.92
CA TYR A 83 27.30 -9.81 7.18
C TYR A 83 27.76 -8.36 7.02
N ASP A 84 28.96 -8.02 7.48
CA ASP A 84 29.56 -6.69 7.28
C ASP A 84 29.75 -6.38 5.78
N ARG A 85 30.25 -7.36 5.00
CA ARG A 85 30.36 -7.22 3.54
C ARG A 85 28.99 -6.99 2.89
N MET A 86 27.98 -7.76 3.29
CA MET A 86 26.62 -7.63 2.76
C MET A 86 25.97 -6.29 3.13
N ALA A 87 26.14 -5.82 4.37
CA ALA A 87 25.66 -4.51 4.80
C ALA A 87 26.28 -3.38 3.95
N LYS A 88 27.58 -3.47 3.67
CA LYS A 88 28.28 -2.52 2.80
C LYS A 88 27.75 -2.56 1.36
N GLU A 89 27.55 -3.76 0.79
CA GLU A 89 26.98 -3.90 -0.56
C GLU A 89 25.56 -3.34 -0.66
N PHE A 90 24.70 -3.59 0.32
CA PHE A 90 23.37 -2.99 0.39
C PHE A 90 23.41 -1.48 0.52
N THR A 91 24.35 -0.94 1.30
CA THR A 91 24.47 0.51 1.46
C THR A 91 25.01 1.18 0.19
N ASN A 92 25.90 0.53 -0.57
CA ASN A 92 26.32 1.01 -1.89
C ASN A 92 25.16 1.04 -2.89
N LEU A 93 24.28 0.04 -2.84
CA LEU A 93 23.10 0.00 -3.68
C LEU A 93 22.09 1.08 -3.28
N LEU A 94 21.97 1.33 -1.98
CA LEU A 94 21.09 2.33 -1.40
C LEU A 94 21.47 3.75 -1.82
N THR A 95 22.75 4.11 -1.85
CA THR A 95 23.17 5.47 -2.25
C THR A 95 22.76 5.83 -3.68
N ALA A 96 23.03 4.94 -4.64
CA ALA A 96 22.62 5.13 -6.03
C ALA A 96 21.09 5.19 -6.19
N ALA A 97 20.36 4.34 -5.46
CA ALA A 97 18.89 4.35 -5.49
C ALA A 97 18.28 5.58 -4.83
N PHE A 98 18.91 6.10 -3.77
CA PHE A 98 18.45 7.29 -3.04
C PHE A 98 18.45 8.52 -3.94
N GLU A 99 19.55 8.78 -4.65
CA GLU A 99 19.66 9.92 -5.56
C GLU A 99 18.63 9.87 -6.69
N MET A 100 18.48 8.70 -7.32
CA MET A 100 17.46 8.50 -8.36
C MET A 100 16.05 8.74 -7.83
N THR A 101 15.77 8.24 -6.64
CA THR A 101 14.46 8.43 -5.98
C THR A 101 14.20 9.90 -5.67
N ALA A 102 15.21 10.63 -5.21
CA ALA A 102 15.12 12.06 -4.93
C ALA A 102 14.84 12.88 -6.20
N MET A 103 15.54 12.58 -7.31
CA MET A 103 15.28 13.22 -8.61
C MET A 103 13.85 12.97 -9.11
N LEU A 104 13.37 11.73 -9.00
CA LEU A 104 11.99 11.38 -9.35
C LEU A 104 10.97 12.07 -8.43
N GLY A 105 11.29 12.23 -7.15
CA GLY A 105 10.43 12.94 -6.19
C GLY A 105 10.32 14.43 -6.48
N ALA A 106 11.44 15.08 -6.79
CA ALA A 106 11.45 16.47 -7.23
C ALA A 106 10.67 16.65 -8.54
N THR A 107 10.92 15.77 -9.52
CA THR A 107 10.19 15.76 -10.80
C THR A 107 8.68 15.59 -10.57
N PHE A 108 8.30 14.67 -9.69
CA PHE A 108 6.90 14.45 -9.33
C PHE A 108 6.25 15.70 -8.72
N LEU A 109 6.93 16.34 -7.76
CA LEU A 109 6.45 17.57 -7.13
C LEU A 109 6.26 18.70 -8.15
N PHE A 110 7.26 18.94 -9.02
CA PHE A 110 7.16 19.99 -10.04
C PHE A 110 6.03 19.72 -11.03
N LEU A 111 5.83 18.46 -11.44
CA LEU A 111 4.71 18.08 -12.31
C LEU A 111 3.36 18.28 -11.61
N LEU A 112 3.23 17.94 -10.32
CA LEU A 112 1.99 18.19 -9.57
C LEU A 112 1.68 19.69 -9.48
N ILE A 113 2.67 20.53 -9.17
CA ILE A 113 2.50 21.98 -9.12
C ILE A 113 2.10 22.53 -10.50
N ALA A 114 2.73 22.03 -11.57
CA ALA A 114 2.48 22.50 -12.92
C ALA A 114 1.13 22.05 -13.49
N LEU A 115 0.71 20.80 -13.22
CA LEU A 115 -0.45 20.17 -13.86
C LEU A 115 -1.72 20.20 -12.99
N TYR A 116 -1.57 20.22 -11.65
CA TYR A 116 -2.65 20.19 -10.68
C TYR A 116 -2.54 21.34 -9.64
N PRO A 117 -2.43 22.61 -10.07
CA PRO A 117 -2.24 23.75 -9.17
C PRO A 117 -3.36 23.90 -8.13
N LYS A 118 -4.62 23.60 -8.48
CA LYS A 118 -5.76 23.64 -7.55
C LYS A 118 -5.59 22.68 -6.38
N LEU A 119 -5.22 21.42 -6.67
CA LEU A 119 -4.99 20.40 -5.64
C LEU A 119 -3.78 20.77 -4.77
N MET A 120 -2.71 21.24 -5.39
CA MET A 120 -1.49 21.61 -4.66
C MET A 120 -1.70 22.83 -3.76
N GLY A 121 -2.46 23.83 -4.21
CA GLY A 121 -2.86 24.97 -3.37
C GLY A 121 -3.68 24.51 -2.16
N TYR A 122 -4.69 23.67 -2.39
CA TYR A 122 -5.51 23.13 -1.31
C TYR A 122 -4.71 22.35 -0.26
N LEU A 123 -3.78 21.50 -0.70
CA LEU A 123 -2.92 20.75 0.21
C LEU A 123 -1.92 21.65 0.94
N ALA A 124 -1.36 22.66 0.28
CA ALA A 124 -0.45 23.61 0.90
C ALA A 124 -1.14 24.41 2.02
N ASP A 125 -2.37 24.88 1.80
CA ASP A 125 -3.16 25.64 2.79
C ASP A 125 -3.45 24.87 4.08
N ILE A 126 -3.32 23.55 4.06
CA ILE A 126 -3.51 22.67 5.22
C ILE A 126 -2.16 22.22 5.78
N PHE A 127 -1.25 21.77 4.91
CA PHE A 127 -0.06 21.01 5.30
C PHE A 127 1.24 21.81 5.24
N LEU A 128 1.22 23.12 4.96
CA LEU A 128 2.42 23.95 4.89
C LEU A 128 3.42 23.72 6.03
N PRO A 129 3.01 23.63 7.32
CA PRO A 129 3.96 23.38 8.41
C PRO A 129 4.70 22.05 8.26
N THR A 130 4.02 21.02 7.76
CA THR A 130 4.60 19.68 7.55
C THR A 130 5.59 19.64 6.39
N TYR A 131 5.54 20.59 5.44
CA TYR A 131 6.51 20.68 4.36
C TYR A 131 7.90 21.06 4.90
N TYR A 132 7.97 21.98 5.86
CA TYR A 132 9.23 22.31 6.54
C TYR A 132 9.80 21.12 7.30
N VAL A 133 8.95 20.38 8.02
CA VAL A 133 9.35 19.14 8.71
C VAL A 133 9.89 18.13 7.71
N TYR A 134 9.20 17.94 6.57
CA TYR A 134 9.63 17.02 5.53
C TYR A 134 11.02 17.38 4.97
N VAL A 135 11.28 18.66 4.69
CA VAL A 135 12.59 19.12 4.20
C VAL A 135 13.71 18.85 5.22
N LEU A 136 13.48 19.14 6.51
CA LEU A 136 14.46 18.87 7.56
C LEU A 136 14.76 17.37 7.70
N LEU A 137 13.72 16.53 7.65
CA LEU A 137 13.87 15.08 7.65
C LEU A 137 14.65 14.58 6.44
N PHE A 138 14.40 15.14 5.25
CA PHE A 138 15.15 14.83 4.02
C PHE A 138 16.64 15.14 4.14
N ILE A 139 16.99 16.32 4.68
CA ILE A 139 18.38 16.70 4.96
C ILE A 139 19.02 15.73 5.97
N GLY A 140 18.30 15.41 7.06
CA GLY A 140 18.76 14.46 8.07
C GLY A 140 19.02 13.06 7.50
N SER A 141 18.07 12.53 6.71
CA SER A 141 18.20 11.23 6.04
C SER A 141 19.38 11.20 5.06
N THR A 142 19.53 12.24 4.24
CA THR A 142 20.65 12.34 3.28
C THR A 142 21.99 12.38 4.01
N THR A 143 22.11 13.22 5.03
CA THR A 143 23.35 13.39 5.81
C THR A 143 23.74 12.07 6.48
N THR A 144 22.80 11.42 7.16
CA THR A 144 23.04 10.15 7.85
C THR A 144 23.35 9.01 6.89
N LEU A 145 22.70 8.96 5.72
CA LEU A 145 23.02 7.99 4.67
C LEU A 145 24.48 8.10 4.24
N TYR A 146 24.96 9.30 3.91
CA TYR A 146 26.33 9.49 3.45
C TYR A 146 27.37 9.22 4.55
N LEU A 147 27.07 9.60 5.80
CA LEU A 147 27.95 9.29 6.94
C LEU A 147 27.98 7.78 7.22
N TYR A 148 26.84 7.10 7.12
CA TYR A 148 26.77 5.65 7.27
C TYR A 148 27.50 4.92 6.13
N TRP A 149 27.30 5.35 4.90
CA TRP A 149 27.94 4.77 3.71
C TRP A 149 29.46 4.94 3.70
N SER A 150 29.95 6.16 3.91
CA SER A 150 31.40 6.43 4.00
C SER A 150 32.05 5.87 5.27
N GLY A 151 31.22 5.54 6.26
CA GLY A 151 31.59 5.00 7.55
C GLY A 151 32.17 3.59 7.56
N PHE A 152 31.83 2.76 6.57
CA PHE A 152 32.24 1.36 6.53
C PHE A 152 33.76 1.15 6.59
N GLU A 153 34.54 2.07 6.02
CA GLU A 153 36.01 2.03 6.09
C GLU A 153 36.56 2.99 7.15
N SER A 154 36.04 4.22 7.19
CA SER A 154 36.56 5.29 8.07
C SER A 154 36.27 5.08 9.56
N MET A 155 35.22 4.34 9.91
CA MET A 155 34.79 4.09 11.29
C MET A 155 34.97 2.63 11.72
N LYS A 156 35.87 1.87 11.09
CA LYS A 156 36.20 0.49 11.48
C LYS A 156 36.58 0.35 12.97
N GLY A 157 37.31 1.31 13.52
CA GLY A 157 37.68 1.35 14.95
C GLY A 157 36.61 1.96 15.87
N ARG A 158 35.49 2.46 15.32
CA ARG A 158 34.41 3.14 16.04
C ARG A 158 33.03 2.57 15.64
N LYS A 159 32.91 1.24 15.63
CA LYS A 159 31.70 0.53 15.20
C LYS A 159 30.41 0.96 15.90
N GLY A 160 30.47 1.35 17.18
CA GLY A 160 29.30 1.88 17.90
C GLY A 160 28.73 3.15 17.26
N VAL A 161 29.58 4.07 16.80
CA VAL A 161 29.15 5.30 16.10
C VAL A 161 28.56 4.97 14.73
N HIS A 162 29.19 4.04 14.01
CA HIS A 162 28.72 3.62 12.69
C HIS A 162 27.34 2.95 12.77
N LEU A 163 27.13 2.07 13.76
CA LEU A 163 25.82 1.49 14.06
C LEU A 163 24.78 2.54 14.47
N PHE A 164 25.16 3.55 15.27
CA PHE A 164 24.26 4.63 15.64
C PHE A 164 23.82 5.46 14.42
N LEU A 165 24.72 5.70 13.46
CA LEU A 165 24.36 6.38 12.21
C LEU A 165 23.40 5.55 11.35
N GLY A 166 23.60 4.22 11.29
CA GLY A 166 22.66 3.31 10.64
C GLY A 166 21.28 3.31 11.32
N PHE A 167 21.23 3.37 12.65
CA PHE A 167 19.98 3.53 13.40
C PHE A 167 19.29 4.86 13.06
N LEU A 168 20.04 5.96 13.11
CA LEU A 168 19.51 7.31 12.86
C LEU A 168 19.01 7.46 11.42
N LEU A 169 19.69 6.85 10.45
CA LEU A 169 19.22 6.76 9.06
C LEU A 169 17.84 6.10 8.98
N ASN A 170 17.63 5.00 9.70
CA ASN A 170 16.34 4.30 9.73
C ASN A 170 15.24 5.14 10.41
N VAL A 171 15.56 5.86 11.48
CA VAL A 171 14.61 6.80 12.13
C VAL A 171 14.19 7.89 11.16
N PHE A 172 15.13 8.57 10.49
CA PHE A 172 14.81 9.60 9.51
C PHE A 172 14.02 9.05 8.32
N ALA A 173 14.42 7.87 7.80
CA ALA A 173 13.71 7.21 6.71
C ALA A 173 12.26 6.90 7.07
N LEU A 174 11.99 6.40 8.28
CA LEU A 174 10.63 6.13 8.74
C LEU A 174 9.81 7.42 8.86
N LEU A 175 10.37 8.48 9.46
CA LEU A 175 9.68 9.75 9.63
C LEU A 175 9.39 10.43 8.27
N ILE A 176 10.31 10.34 7.30
CA ILE A 176 10.13 10.83 5.93
C ILE A 176 8.90 10.21 5.27
N VAL A 177 8.54 8.98 5.60
CA VAL A 177 7.40 8.28 5.00
C VAL A 177 6.10 8.66 5.66
N VAL A 178 6.14 8.79 6.98
CA VAL A 178 4.98 9.09 7.81
C VAL A 178 4.35 10.44 7.44
N VAL A 179 5.16 11.43 7.08
CA VAL A 179 4.67 12.77 6.73
C VAL A 179 3.90 12.77 5.37
N PRO A 180 4.46 12.38 4.21
CA PRO A 180 3.71 12.35 2.95
C PRO A 180 2.59 11.32 2.93
N ASN A 181 2.69 10.24 3.73
CA ASN A 181 1.56 9.34 3.91
C ASN A 181 0.35 10.09 4.46
N SER A 182 0.53 11.07 5.35
CA SER A 182 -0.57 11.88 5.85
C SER A 182 -1.27 12.67 4.74
N TRP A 183 -0.51 13.22 3.78
CA TRP A 183 -1.06 13.95 2.64
C TRP A 183 -1.83 13.02 1.69
N ALA A 184 -1.29 11.83 1.46
CA ALA A 184 -1.92 10.82 0.61
C ALA A 184 -3.18 10.22 1.25
N THR A 185 -3.16 9.94 2.56
CA THR A 185 -4.30 9.36 3.27
C THR A 185 -5.37 10.38 3.57
N PHE A 186 -5.02 11.66 3.77
CA PHE A 186 -6.00 12.74 3.87
C PHE A 186 -6.82 12.88 2.59
N GLN A 187 -6.21 12.66 1.42
CA GLN A 187 -6.96 12.65 0.17
C GLN A 187 -7.98 11.50 0.08
N ALA A 188 -7.75 10.37 0.75
CA ALA A 188 -8.64 9.21 0.72
C ALA A 188 -9.68 9.21 1.86
N SER A 189 -9.29 9.70 3.04
CA SER A 189 -10.13 9.76 4.22
C SER A 189 -10.01 11.12 4.91
N PRO A 190 -10.44 12.23 4.28
CA PRO A 190 -10.32 13.55 4.88
C PRO A 190 -11.13 13.62 6.18
N VAL A 191 -10.72 14.54 7.05
CA VAL A 191 -11.40 14.84 8.31
C VAL A 191 -11.88 16.28 8.32
N VAL A 192 -12.90 16.56 9.13
CA VAL A 192 -13.38 17.93 9.34
C VAL A 192 -12.30 18.73 10.04
N LEU A 193 -11.88 19.84 9.44
CA LEU A 193 -10.88 20.72 10.00
C LEU A 193 -11.56 21.79 10.85
N PRO A 194 -11.11 22.02 12.10
CA PRO A 194 -11.67 23.06 12.94
C PRO A 194 -11.41 24.45 12.33
N GLY A 195 -12.41 25.34 12.41
CA GLY A 195 -12.29 26.73 11.94
C GLY A 195 -11.57 27.60 12.96
N GLY A 196 -10.81 28.61 12.49
CA GLY A 196 -10.18 29.61 13.37
C GLY A 196 -8.97 29.13 14.19
N VAL A 197 -8.51 27.89 13.98
CA VAL A 197 -7.32 27.35 14.67
C VAL A 197 -6.01 27.73 13.98
N GLY A 198 -4.90 27.65 14.71
CA GLY A 198 -3.57 27.90 14.17
C GLY A 198 -3.15 26.87 13.09
N VAL A 199 -2.20 27.26 12.23
CA VAL A 199 -1.75 26.42 11.09
C VAL A 199 -1.22 25.04 11.50
N TRP A 200 -0.55 24.94 12.67
CA TRP A 200 -0.03 23.67 13.19
C TRP A 200 -1.14 22.73 13.67
N GLU A 201 -2.15 23.28 14.33
CA GLU A 201 -3.30 22.51 14.82
C GLU A 201 -4.15 22.01 13.64
N LYS A 202 -4.38 22.87 12.64
CA LYS A 202 -5.04 22.49 11.38
C LYS A 202 -4.30 21.35 10.66
N ALA A 203 -2.98 21.47 10.52
CA ALA A 203 -2.15 20.44 9.90
C ALA A 203 -2.19 19.13 10.69
N TRP A 204 -2.08 19.19 12.02
CA TRP A 204 -2.14 18.02 12.89
C TRP A 204 -3.48 17.29 12.82
N ALA A 205 -4.59 18.04 12.86
CA ALA A 205 -5.93 17.49 12.67
C ALA A 205 -6.05 16.76 11.32
N ALA A 206 -5.58 17.38 10.23
CA ALA A 206 -5.58 16.77 8.90
C ALA A 206 -4.71 15.51 8.81
N MET A 207 -3.56 15.49 9.48
CA MET A 207 -2.66 14.34 9.52
C MET A 207 -3.29 13.14 10.24
N TRP A 208 -4.03 13.40 11.32
CA TRP A 208 -4.64 12.35 12.15
C TRP A 208 -5.92 11.78 11.53
N ASN A 209 -5.85 11.43 10.26
CA ASN A 209 -6.96 10.81 9.54
C ASN A 209 -7.01 9.28 9.76
N PRO A 210 -8.18 8.64 9.61
CA PRO A 210 -8.40 7.24 9.99
C PRO A 210 -7.48 6.23 9.30
N THR A 211 -7.08 6.50 8.06
CA THR A 211 -6.25 5.56 7.29
C THR A 211 -4.75 5.81 7.44
N TRP A 212 -4.33 6.87 8.14
CA TRP A 212 -2.91 7.27 8.24
C TRP A 212 -2.01 6.19 8.86
N TRP A 213 -2.27 5.77 10.10
CA TRP A 213 -1.51 4.72 10.77
C TRP A 213 -1.61 3.35 10.08
N PRO A 214 -2.80 2.88 9.69
CA PRO A 214 -2.92 1.65 8.92
C PRO A 214 -2.07 1.65 7.64
N VAL A 215 -2.05 2.77 6.88
CA VAL A 215 -1.18 2.89 5.69
C VAL A 215 0.29 2.92 6.06
N ASN A 216 0.70 3.63 7.12
CA ASN A 216 2.10 3.66 7.57
C ASN A 216 2.62 2.26 7.89
N ILE A 217 1.84 1.47 8.64
CA ILE A 217 2.21 0.11 9.04
C ILE A 217 2.22 -0.82 7.83
N HIS A 218 1.18 -0.76 6.98
CA HIS A 218 1.14 -1.55 5.76
C HIS A 218 2.32 -1.24 4.83
N ARG A 219 2.65 0.05 4.62
CA ARG A 219 3.76 0.47 3.76
C ARG A 219 5.11 0.07 4.34
N LEU A 220 5.33 0.19 5.65
CA LEU A 220 6.56 -0.26 6.29
C LEU A 220 6.81 -1.75 6.02
N ILE A 221 5.81 -2.58 6.26
CA ILE A 221 5.90 -4.03 6.03
C ILE A 221 6.07 -4.33 4.53
N ALA A 222 5.30 -3.66 3.66
CA ALA A 222 5.41 -3.85 2.21
C ALA A 222 6.79 -3.45 1.66
N ASN A 223 7.39 -2.37 2.18
CA ASN A 223 8.73 -1.92 1.81
C ASN A 223 9.80 -2.92 2.25
N VAL A 224 9.62 -3.58 3.40
CA VAL A 224 10.47 -4.70 3.83
C VAL A 224 10.40 -5.87 2.85
N VAL A 225 9.19 -6.25 2.41
CA VAL A 225 9.01 -7.32 1.41
C VAL A 225 9.67 -6.96 0.08
N LEU A 226 9.46 -5.73 -0.38
CA LEU A 226 10.07 -5.19 -1.60
C LEU A 226 11.60 -5.23 -1.51
N GLY A 227 12.18 -4.73 -0.43
CA GLY A 227 13.63 -4.72 -0.21
C GLY A 227 14.21 -6.14 -0.21
N GLY A 228 13.58 -7.07 0.51
CA GLY A 228 14.01 -8.47 0.56
C GLY A 228 14.02 -9.15 -0.81
N TYR A 229 12.93 -9.03 -1.57
CA TYR A 229 12.84 -9.66 -2.89
C TYR A 229 13.72 -8.98 -3.95
N ILE A 230 13.89 -7.65 -3.93
CA ILE A 230 14.84 -6.98 -4.84
C ILE A 230 16.28 -7.41 -4.54
N CYS A 231 16.68 -7.46 -3.26
CA CYS A 231 17.99 -7.97 -2.86
C CYS A 231 18.16 -9.45 -3.25
N GLY A 232 17.10 -10.26 -3.12
CA GLY A 232 17.07 -11.63 -3.61
C GLY A 232 17.25 -11.70 -5.14
N ALA A 233 16.58 -10.86 -5.92
CA ALA A 233 16.73 -10.82 -7.37
C ALA A 233 18.11 -10.36 -7.82
N TYR A 234 18.70 -9.36 -7.13
CA TYR A 234 20.09 -8.96 -7.33
C TYR A 234 21.03 -10.17 -7.16
N ALA A 235 20.90 -10.88 -6.03
CA ALA A 235 21.68 -12.06 -5.75
C ALA A 235 21.41 -13.18 -6.76
N GLY A 236 20.16 -13.39 -7.19
CA GLY A 236 19.78 -14.38 -8.19
C GLY A 236 20.43 -14.12 -9.56
N ILE A 237 20.42 -12.87 -10.03
CA ILE A 237 21.08 -12.47 -11.28
C ILE A 237 22.59 -12.66 -11.15
N LYS A 238 23.19 -12.21 -10.05
CA LYS A 238 24.62 -12.36 -9.79
C LYS A 238 25.05 -13.82 -9.68
N TYR A 239 24.24 -14.66 -9.04
CA TYR A 239 24.43 -16.11 -8.96
C TYR A 239 24.46 -16.75 -10.36
N LEU A 240 23.55 -16.35 -11.25
CA LEU A 240 23.48 -16.84 -12.63
C LEU A 240 24.64 -16.35 -13.50
N MET A 241 25.26 -15.22 -13.14
CA MET A 241 26.38 -14.61 -13.85
C MET A 241 27.74 -14.89 -13.21
N ALA A 242 27.77 -15.56 -12.05
CA ALA A 242 28.99 -15.81 -11.27
C ALA A 242 30.02 -16.58 -12.12
N GLN A 243 31.28 -16.13 -12.04
CA GLN A 243 32.38 -16.68 -12.84
C GLN A 243 33.23 -17.67 -12.07
N ASN A 244 33.17 -17.64 -10.73
CA ASN A 244 33.96 -18.50 -9.85
C ASN A 244 33.09 -19.07 -8.72
N ALA A 245 33.63 -20.08 -8.02
CA ALA A 245 32.92 -20.78 -6.95
C ALA A 245 32.63 -19.87 -5.74
N GLU A 246 33.54 -18.94 -5.40
CA GLU A 246 33.38 -18.03 -4.27
C GLU A 246 32.19 -17.07 -4.49
N GLU A 247 32.13 -16.41 -5.64
CA GLU A 247 31.00 -15.55 -6.03
C GLU A 247 29.70 -16.35 -6.01
N ARG A 248 29.72 -17.57 -6.54
CA ARG A 248 28.54 -18.43 -6.58
C ARG A 248 28.05 -18.80 -5.19
N MET A 249 28.95 -19.08 -4.25
CA MET A 249 28.62 -19.33 -2.85
C MET A 249 28.07 -18.08 -2.16
N HIS A 250 28.71 -16.94 -2.37
CA HIS A 250 28.30 -15.66 -1.79
C HIS A 250 26.89 -15.25 -2.24
N TYR A 251 26.62 -15.26 -3.54
CA TYR A 251 25.32 -14.87 -4.08
C TYR A 251 24.22 -15.89 -3.81
N ASP A 252 24.56 -17.17 -3.64
CA ASP A 252 23.61 -18.17 -3.16
C ASP A 252 23.15 -17.86 -1.72
N TRP A 253 24.10 -17.53 -0.84
CA TRP A 253 23.82 -17.12 0.53
C TRP A 253 23.03 -15.82 0.60
N MET A 254 23.45 -14.81 -0.17
CA MET A 254 22.75 -13.53 -0.26
C MET A 254 21.31 -13.71 -0.76
N GLY A 255 21.09 -14.57 -1.76
CA GLY A 255 19.74 -14.88 -2.26
C GLY A 255 18.86 -15.55 -1.21
N TYR A 256 19.44 -16.39 -0.35
CA TYR A 256 18.73 -16.94 0.81
C TYR A 256 18.33 -15.86 1.81
N VAL A 257 19.24 -14.96 2.16
CA VAL A 257 18.94 -13.85 3.08
C VAL A 257 17.85 -12.94 2.51
N GLY A 258 17.93 -12.59 1.22
CA GLY A 258 16.90 -11.79 0.55
C GLY A 258 15.52 -12.46 0.54
N ASN A 259 15.43 -13.74 0.17
CA ASN A 259 14.17 -14.48 0.22
C ASN A 259 13.63 -14.60 1.66
N PHE A 260 14.50 -14.83 2.64
CA PHE A 260 14.12 -14.89 4.05
C PHE A 260 13.52 -13.57 4.54
N ILE A 261 14.16 -12.45 4.24
CA ILE A 261 13.65 -11.11 4.57
C ILE A 261 12.30 -10.87 3.89
N GLY A 262 12.20 -11.18 2.59
CA GLY A 262 10.97 -11.02 1.82
C GLY A 262 9.81 -11.81 2.43
N VAL A 263 10.05 -13.08 2.79
CA VAL A 263 9.07 -13.93 3.48
C VAL A 263 8.71 -13.38 4.85
N PHE A 264 9.69 -12.96 5.65
CA PHE A 264 9.43 -12.45 6.99
C PHE A 264 8.51 -11.23 6.96
N GLY A 265 8.67 -10.32 5.98
CA GLY A 265 7.72 -9.23 5.75
C GLY A 265 6.39 -9.70 5.17
N LEU A 266 6.39 -10.73 4.32
CA LEU A 266 5.19 -11.21 3.64
C LEU A 266 4.20 -11.88 4.61
N LEU A 267 4.69 -12.55 5.66
CA LEU A 267 3.83 -13.24 6.63
C LEU A 267 2.84 -12.29 7.35
N PRO A 268 3.24 -11.13 7.90
CA PRO A 268 2.32 -10.19 8.53
C PRO A 268 1.62 -9.23 7.55
N LEU A 269 2.07 -9.11 6.30
CA LEU A 269 1.55 -8.12 5.35
C LEU A 269 0.04 -8.27 5.05
N PRO A 270 -0.53 -9.47 4.86
CA PRO A 270 -1.97 -9.64 4.68
C PRO A 270 -2.78 -9.07 5.85
N PHE A 271 -2.27 -9.14 7.08
CA PHE A 271 -2.94 -8.61 8.27
C PHE A 271 -2.97 -7.08 8.26
N ALA A 272 -1.83 -6.45 7.95
CA ALA A 272 -1.78 -5.00 7.81
C ALA A 272 -2.67 -4.50 6.66
N GLY A 273 -2.75 -5.25 5.56
CA GLY A 273 -3.67 -4.97 4.46
C GLY A 273 -5.14 -5.10 4.84
N TYR A 274 -5.49 -6.15 5.58
CA TYR A 274 -6.85 -6.35 6.10
C TYR A 274 -7.26 -5.22 7.04
N TRP A 275 -6.38 -4.83 7.97
CA TRP A 275 -6.63 -3.70 8.86
C TRP A 275 -6.86 -2.41 8.07
N LEU A 276 -5.97 -2.07 7.14
CA LEU A 276 -6.15 -0.89 6.29
C LEU A 276 -7.51 -0.91 5.55
N MET A 277 -7.89 -2.05 4.98
CA MET A 277 -9.15 -2.15 4.27
C MET A 277 -10.37 -2.01 5.19
N ARG A 278 -10.30 -2.58 6.40
CA ARG A 278 -11.34 -2.43 7.42
C ARG A 278 -11.56 -0.95 7.76
N GLU A 279 -10.49 -0.19 7.94
CA GLU A 279 -10.56 1.24 8.27
C GLU A 279 -11.13 2.06 7.10
N ILE A 280 -10.81 1.71 5.84
CA ILE A 280 -11.44 2.34 4.66
C ILE A 280 -12.94 2.03 4.64
N TYR A 281 -13.33 0.78 4.88
CA TYR A 281 -14.74 0.37 4.87
C TYR A 281 -15.54 1.03 6.01
N GLN A 282 -14.93 1.15 7.19
CA GLN A 282 -15.50 1.85 8.35
C GLN A 282 -15.57 3.37 8.13
N TYR A 283 -14.61 3.94 7.39
CA TYR A 283 -14.65 5.35 7.00
C TYR A 283 -15.79 5.62 6.03
N ASN A 284 -15.89 4.83 4.95
CA ASN A 284 -16.94 4.99 3.96
C ASN A 284 -17.30 3.65 3.30
N GLN A 285 -18.54 3.21 3.50
CA GLN A 285 -19.03 1.95 2.95
C GLN A 285 -19.05 1.94 1.41
N ALA A 286 -19.29 3.08 0.74
CA ALA A 286 -19.29 3.14 -0.73
C ALA A 286 -17.89 2.95 -1.32
N MET A 287 -16.84 3.52 -0.69
CA MET A 287 -15.45 3.22 -1.07
C MET A 287 -15.12 1.73 -0.83
N GLY A 288 -15.58 1.18 0.30
CA GLY A 288 -15.44 -0.23 0.63
C GLY A 288 -16.10 -1.16 -0.40
N ILE A 289 -17.34 -0.85 -0.79
CA ILE A 289 -18.08 -1.55 -1.85
C ILE A 289 -17.34 -1.41 -3.18
N THR A 290 -16.89 -0.21 -3.54
CA THR A 290 -16.14 0.03 -4.78
C THR A 290 -14.91 -0.88 -4.89
N LEU A 291 -14.17 -1.04 -3.79
CA LEU A 291 -12.98 -1.88 -3.70
C LEU A 291 -13.30 -3.38 -3.74
N MET A 292 -14.27 -3.85 -2.95
CA MET A 292 -14.46 -5.28 -2.68
C MET A 292 -15.63 -5.93 -3.44
N GLY A 293 -16.66 -5.17 -3.80
CA GLY A 293 -17.85 -5.65 -4.51
C GLY A 293 -18.15 -4.95 -5.83
N GLY A 294 -17.50 -3.82 -6.10
CA GLY A 294 -17.69 -2.98 -7.28
C GLY A 294 -16.70 -3.28 -8.41
N PHE A 295 -16.45 -2.27 -9.24
CA PHE A 295 -15.61 -2.41 -10.43
C PHE A 295 -14.15 -2.80 -10.14
N LEU A 296 -13.62 -2.49 -8.94
CA LEU A 296 -12.28 -2.88 -8.52
C LEU A 296 -12.21 -4.29 -7.90
N SER A 297 -13.32 -4.98 -7.68
CA SER A 297 -13.31 -6.33 -7.06
C SER A 297 -12.46 -7.34 -7.84
N TRP A 298 -12.46 -7.25 -9.18
CA TRP A 298 -11.64 -8.08 -10.05
C TRP A 298 -10.14 -7.73 -9.98
N LEU A 299 -9.81 -6.49 -9.62
CA LEU A 299 -8.42 -6.10 -9.31
C LEU A 299 -7.90 -6.88 -8.09
N PHE A 300 -8.75 -7.17 -7.10
CA PHE A 300 -8.38 -8.01 -5.94
C PHE A 300 -8.24 -9.49 -6.31
N ILE A 301 -8.88 -9.96 -7.37
CA ILE A 301 -8.64 -11.32 -7.90
C ILE A 301 -7.27 -11.36 -8.59
N LEU A 302 -6.95 -10.36 -9.41
CA LEU A 302 -5.60 -10.19 -9.98
C LEU A 302 -4.54 -10.11 -8.86
N GLN A 303 -4.85 -9.40 -7.77
CA GLN A 303 -4.00 -9.36 -6.57
C GLN A 303 -3.77 -10.73 -5.97
N ALA A 304 -4.83 -11.52 -5.78
CA ALA A 304 -4.75 -12.85 -5.19
C ALA A 304 -3.83 -13.77 -6.01
N MET A 305 -3.90 -13.69 -7.34
CA MET A 305 -3.01 -14.45 -8.23
C MET A 305 -1.54 -14.09 -8.02
N LEU A 306 -1.23 -12.79 -7.95
CA LEU A 306 0.15 -12.31 -7.72
C LEU A 306 0.65 -12.69 -6.31
N ILE A 307 -0.19 -12.60 -5.29
CA ILE A 307 0.13 -13.09 -3.94
C ILE A 307 0.42 -14.59 -3.95
N GLY A 308 -0.36 -15.38 -4.69
CA GLY A 308 -0.11 -16.80 -4.90
C GLY A 308 1.26 -17.08 -5.52
N VAL A 309 1.66 -16.30 -6.53
CA VAL A 309 2.99 -16.39 -7.13
C VAL A 309 4.09 -16.11 -6.09
N LEU A 310 3.95 -15.10 -5.24
CA LEU A 310 4.92 -14.79 -4.19
C LEU A 310 5.05 -15.94 -3.18
N PHE A 311 3.94 -16.47 -2.68
CA PHE A 311 3.96 -17.59 -1.73
C PHE A 311 4.58 -18.84 -2.36
N LEU A 312 4.15 -19.21 -3.57
CA LEU A 312 4.69 -20.39 -4.27
C LEU A 312 6.17 -20.22 -4.59
N GLY A 313 6.59 -19.06 -5.12
CA GLY A 313 7.99 -18.78 -5.45
C GLY A 313 8.88 -18.81 -4.21
N ALA A 314 8.47 -18.16 -3.12
CA ALA A 314 9.24 -18.12 -1.89
C ALA A 314 9.39 -19.50 -1.23
N ASN A 315 8.32 -20.31 -1.19
CA ASN A 315 8.35 -21.68 -0.67
C ASN A 315 9.21 -22.58 -1.57
N TYR A 316 9.01 -22.49 -2.88
CA TYR A 316 9.77 -23.27 -3.85
C TYR A 316 11.28 -23.02 -3.74
N TYR A 317 11.68 -21.76 -3.52
CA TYR A 317 13.08 -21.43 -3.27
C TYR A 317 13.65 -22.12 -2.01
N PHE A 318 12.90 -22.15 -0.89
CA PHE A 318 13.32 -22.88 0.31
C PHE A 318 13.42 -24.39 0.06
N TRP A 319 12.45 -24.97 -0.65
CA TRP A 319 12.45 -26.40 -0.97
C TRP A 319 13.63 -26.79 -1.87
N LEU A 320 13.96 -25.97 -2.88
CA LEU A 320 15.19 -26.13 -3.65
C LEU A 320 16.43 -26.06 -2.75
N GLY A 321 16.44 -25.14 -1.78
CA GLY A 321 17.54 -25.04 -0.83
C GLY A 321 17.73 -26.31 0.00
N ILE A 322 16.65 -26.96 0.45
CA ILE A 322 16.72 -28.25 1.16
C ILE A 322 17.27 -29.34 0.25
N THR A 323 16.77 -29.44 -0.98
CA THR A 323 17.18 -30.49 -1.92
C THR A 323 18.63 -30.36 -2.37
N TYR A 324 19.10 -29.13 -2.63
CA TYR A 324 20.40 -28.91 -3.29
C TYR A 324 21.52 -28.44 -2.36
N ARG A 325 21.23 -27.74 -1.26
CA ARG A 325 22.26 -27.30 -0.31
C ARG A 325 22.55 -28.32 0.79
N ILE A 326 21.64 -29.27 1.04
CA ILE A 326 21.75 -30.22 2.15
C ILE A 326 21.77 -31.65 1.60
N PRO A 327 22.97 -32.23 1.42
CA PRO A 327 23.12 -33.60 0.92
C PRO A 327 22.27 -34.60 1.71
N GLY A 328 21.55 -35.48 1.02
CA GLY A 328 20.72 -36.53 1.62
C GLY A 328 19.41 -36.06 2.27
N ALA A 329 19.14 -34.75 2.36
CA ALA A 329 17.90 -34.23 2.95
C ALA A 329 16.66 -34.47 2.09
N GLU A 330 16.82 -34.62 0.77
CA GLU A 330 15.71 -34.79 -0.18
C GLU A 330 14.77 -35.94 0.22
N VAL A 331 15.32 -37.12 0.56
CA VAL A 331 14.53 -38.32 0.88
C VAL A 331 13.62 -38.08 2.08
N LYS A 332 14.11 -37.35 3.09
CA LYS A 332 13.38 -37.04 4.32
C LYS A 332 12.26 -36.01 4.08
N TYR A 333 12.51 -34.99 3.26
CA TYR A 333 11.62 -33.83 3.13
C TYR A 333 10.69 -33.85 1.91
N LYS A 334 10.88 -34.78 0.97
CA LYS A 334 10.03 -34.89 -0.24
C LYS A 334 8.53 -35.00 0.06
N LYS A 335 8.13 -35.88 0.99
CA LYS A 335 6.71 -36.06 1.36
C LYS A 335 6.11 -34.80 2.02
N PRO A 336 6.74 -34.21 3.06
CA PRO A 336 6.29 -32.94 3.62
C PRO A 336 6.18 -31.81 2.59
N ILE A 337 7.18 -31.65 1.71
CA ILE A 337 7.17 -30.63 0.64
C ILE A 337 5.96 -30.81 -0.28
N LEU A 338 5.68 -32.04 -0.71
CA LEU A 338 4.52 -32.34 -1.56
C LEU A 338 3.20 -32.02 -0.85
N ALA A 339 3.07 -32.40 0.43
CA ALA A 339 1.88 -32.10 1.21
C ALA A 339 1.66 -30.59 1.35
N MET A 340 2.72 -29.82 1.65
CA MET A 340 2.65 -28.36 1.73
C MET A 340 2.29 -27.72 0.39
N LEU A 341 2.82 -28.23 -0.72
CA LEU A 341 2.46 -27.77 -2.06
C LEU A 341 0.97 -28.00 -2.33
N VAL A 342 0.44 -29.20 -2.04
CA VAL A 342 -0.99 -29.49 -2.23
C VAL A 342 -1.85 -28.55 -1.39
N VAL A 343 -1.53 -28.35 -0.12
CA VAL A 343 -2.27 -27.41 0.75
C VAL A 343 -2.20 -25.98 0.22
N LEU A 344 -1.03 -25.51 -0.22
CA LEU A 344 -0.87 -24.18 -0.82
C LEU A 344 -1.71 -24.02 -2.08
N LEU A 345 -1.72 -25.02 -2.97
CA LEU A 345 -2.52 -24.98 -4.20
C LEU A 345 -4.02 -25.00 -3.93
N LEU A 346 -4.49 -25.81 -2.97
CA LEU A 346 -5.89 -25.82 -2.55
C LEU A 346 -6.29 -24.46 -1.94
N CYS A 347 -5.47 -23.90 -1.06
CA CYS A 347 -5.71 -22.59 -0.46
C CYS A 347 -5.74 -21.49 -1.52
N LEU A 348 -4.82 -21.54 -2.49
CA LEU A 348 -4.77 -20.58 -3.59
C LEU A 348 -6.02 -20.69 -4.49
N GLY A 349 -6.47 -21.90 -4.80
CA GLY A 349 -7.70 -22.14 -5.56
C GLY A 349 -8.93 -21.50 -4.90
N VAL A 350 -9.07 -21.66 -3.58
CA VAL A 350 -10.14 -21.02 -2.80
C VAL A 350 -9.99 -19.49 -2.82
N TRP A 351 -8.79 -18.96 -2.57
CA TRP A 351 -8.57 -17.51 -2.54
C TRP A 351 -8.90 -16.87 -3.90
N MET A 352 -8.48 -17.49 -5.00
CA MET A 352 -8.72 -17.01 -6.36
C MET A 352 -10.19 -17.07 -6.79
N THR A 353 -11.08 -17.68 -6.01
CA THR A 353 -12.49 -17.78 -6.38
C THR A 353 -13.19 -16.40 -6.22
N PRO A 354 -13.80 -15.85 -7.29
CA PRO A 354 -14.53 -14.59 -7.22
C PRO A 354 -15.88 -14.78 -6.53
N HIS A 355 -16.37 -13.72 -5.86
CA HIS A 355 -17.67 -13.74 -5.19
C HIS A 355 -18.83 -13.53 -6.17
N SER A 356 -18.62 -12.72 -7.19
CA SER A 356 -19.53 -12.48 -8.31
C SER A 356 -18.87 -12.96 -9.60
N LEU A 357 -19.56 -13.81 -10.35
CA LEU A 357 -19.16 -14.17 -11.71
C LEU A 357 -19.76 -13.17 -12.68
N VAL A 358 -19.05 -12.91 -13.77
CA VAL A 358 -19.67 -12.24 -14.91
C VAL A 358 -20.45 -13.29 -15.67
N ALA A 359 -21.76 -13.16 -15.54
CA ALA A 359 -22.74 -14.04 -16.12
C ALA A 359 -23.74 -13.19 -16.92
N SER A 360 -24.15 -13.70 -18.07
CA SER A 360 -25.31 -13.17 -18.79
C SER A 360 -26.56 -13.25 -17.91
N LEU A 361 -27.59 -12.46 -18.25
CA LEU A 361 -28.89 -12.51 -17.57
C LEU A 361 -29.49 -13.92 -17.58
N GLU A 362 -29.27 -14.70 -18.64
CA GLU A 362 -29.72 -16.08 -18.74
C GLU A 362 -28.96 -17.00 -17.78
N GLU A 363 -27.64 -16.88 -17.72
CA GLU A 363 -26.81 -17.64 -16.78
C GLU A 363 -27.11 -17.27 -15.33
N ALA A 364 -27.29 -15.98 -15.01
CA ALA A 364 -27.68 -15.52 -13.69
C ALA A 364 -29.05 -16.09 -13.26
N ARG A 365 -30.02 -16.15 -14.20
CA ARG A 365 -31.31 -16.81 -13.96
C ARG A 365 -31.15 -18.32 -13.73
N LYS A 366 -30.33 -19.00 -14.53
CA LYS A 366 -30.03 -20.44 -14.35
C LYS A 366 -29.33 -20.74 -13.02
N MET A 367 -28.50 -19.82 -12.53
CA MET A 367 -27.81 -19.94 -11.24
C MET A 367 -28.70 -19.57 -10.03
N GLY A 368 -29.91 -19.04 -10.25
CA GLY A 368 -30.81 -18.60 -9.18
C GLY A 368 -30.42 -17.25 -8.56
N GLY A 369 -29.58 -16.45 -9.22
CA GLY A 369 -29.15 -15.14 -8.74
C GLY A 369 -27.84 -14.64 -9.33
N THR A 370 -27.33 -13.53 -8.78
CA THR A 370 -26.05 -12.90 -9.18
C THR A 370 -24.81 -13.65 -8.68
N HIS A 371 -25.00 -14.65 -7.80
CA HIS A 371 -23.92 -15.42 -7.20
C HIS A 371 -24.06 -16.90 -7.55
N HIS A 372 -22.95 -17.53 -7.92
CA HIS A 372 -22.93 -18.97 -8.19
C HIS A 372 -23.13 -19.76 -6.89
N PRO A 373 -24.04 -20.75 -6.83
CA PRO A 373 -24.38 -21.47 -5.59
C PRO A 373 -23.18 -22.13 -4.88
N LEU A 374 -22.24 -22.71 -5.64
CA LEU A 374 -21.02 -23.30 -5.10
C LEU A 374 -19.86 -22.30 -4.97
N LEU A 375 -19.46 -21.64 -6.06
CA LEU A 375 -18.28 -20.76 -6.08
C LEU A 375 -18.46 -19.48 -5.26
N GLY A 376 -19.67 -18.94 -5.18
CA GLY A 376 -19.97 -17.74 -4.40
C GLY A 376 -19.63 -17.90 -2.92
N VAL A 377 -19.72 -19.12 -2.39
CA VAL A 377 -19.35 -19.47 -1.01
C VAL A 377 -17.85 -19.27 -0.79
N PHE A 378 -16.99 -19.68 -1.72
CA PHE A 378 -15.54 -19.50 -1.58
C PHE A 378 -15.09 -18.05 -1.80
N GLY A 379 -15.90 -17.25 -2.49
CA GLY A 379 -15.59 -15.85 -2.79
C GLY A 379 -15.72 -14.88 -1.61
N VAL A 380 -16.34 -15.28 -0.49
CA VAL A 380 -16.51 -14.39 0.68
C VAL A 380 -15.24 -14.26 1.52
N MET A 381 -15.17 -13.18 2.32
CA MET A 381 -14.04 -12.91 3.21
C MET A 381 -13.76 -14.03 4.21
N SER A 382 -14.78 -14.80 4.63
CA SER A 382 -14.60 -15.93 5.56
C SER A 382 -13.65 -16.98 4.98
N ALA A 383 -13.92 -17.46 3.75
CA ALA A 383 -13.04 -18.39 3.06
C ALA A 383 -11.65 -17.78 2.81
N LYS A 384 -11.61 -16.55 2.25
CA LYS A 384 -10.35 -15.88 1.88
C LYS A 384 -9.42 -15.70 3.07
N MET A 385 -9.92 -15.24 4.21
CA MET A 385 -9.11 -15.07 5.42
C MET A 385 -8.60 -16.40 5.99
N THR A 386 -9.43 -17.44 5.96
CA THR A 386 -9.03 -18.77 6.44
C THR A 386 -7.90 -19.34 5.60
N VAL A 387 -8.05 -19.37 4.27
CA VAL A 387 -7.00 -19.90 3.40
C VAL A 387 -5.75 -19.03 3.39
N ALA A 388 -5.89 -17.71 3.60
CA ALA A 388 -4.74 -16.83 3.80
C ALA A 388 -3.89 -17.22 5.01
N ASN A 389 -4.55 -17.41 6.16
CA ASN A 389 -3.88 -17.82 7.39
C ASN A 389 -3.24 -19.22 7.26
N LEU A 390 -3.89 -20.15 6.57
CA LEU A 390 -3.31 -21.47 6.29
C LEU A 390 -2.07 -21.39 5.39
N MET A 391 -2.07 -20.56 4.34
CA MET A 391 -0.87 -20.36 3.51
C MET A 391 0.29 -19.72 4.28
N ILE A 392 -0.01 -18.79 5.20
CA ILE A 392 0.99 -18.19 6.09
C ILE A 392 1.60 -19.26 6.99
N LEU A 393 0.78 -20.11 7.63
CA LEU A 393 1.26 -21.23 8.44
C LEU A 393 2.13 -22.20 7.63
N VAL A 394 1.69 -22.60 6.43
CA VAL A 394 2.47 -23.49 5.57
C VAL A 394 3.82 -22.86 5.19
N THR A 395 3.82 -21.58 4.83
CA THR A 395 5.04 -20.87 4.45
C THR A 395 6.01 -20.72 5.60
N PHE A 396 5.49 -20.39 6.78
CA PHE A 396 6.27 -20.36 8.01
C PHE A 396 6.86 -21.75 8.34
N MET A 397 6.08 -22.82 8.17
CA MET A 397 6.56 -24.18 8.38
C MET A 397 7.62 -24.61 7.36
N SER A 398 7.54 -24.15 6.10
CA SER A 398 8.62 -24.34 5.12
C SER A 398 9.93 -23.70 5.59
N PHE A 399 9.88 -22.52 6.20
CA PHE A 399 11.05 -21.88 6.80
C PHE A 399 11.59 -22.67 8.00
N ILE A 400 10.73 -23.06 8.96
CA ILE A 400 11.16 -23.87 10.12
C ILE A 400 11.78 -25.19 9.67
N MET A 401 11.20 -25.83 8.64
CA MET A 401 11.72 -27.04 8.03
C MET A 401 13.12 -26.80 7.43
N TYR A 402 13.31 -25.72 6.68
CA TYR A 402 14.63 -25.33 6.14
C TYR A 402 15.66 -25.12 7.25
N TRP A 403 15.28 -24.40 8.31
CA TRP A 403 16.20 -24.04 9.41
C TRP A 403 16.71 -25.26 10.21
N ARG A 404 15.87 -26.30 10.30
CA ARG A 404 16.14 -27.56 10.99
C ARG A 404 16.81 -28.62 10.11
N ALA A 405 16.74 -28.47 8.78
CA ALA A 405 17.31 -29.46 7.88
C ALA A 405 18.84 -29.57 8.07
N GLY A 406 19.38 -30.79 7.95
CA GLY A 406 20.80 -31.09 8.18
C GLY A 406 21.23 -31.10 9.66
N LYS A 407 20.28 -31.04 10.60
CA LYS A 407 20.53 -31.05 12.05
C LYS A 407 19.66 -32.08 12.77
N VAL A 408 20.18 -32.60 13.87
CA VAL A 408 19.45 -33.47 14.80
C VAL A 408 19.52 -32.85 16.20
N GLU A 409 18.36 -32.58 16.78
CA GLU A 409 18.26 -31.98 18.11
C GLU A 409 18.61 -33.02 19.18
N THR A 410 19.55 -32.71 20.10
CA THR A 410 19.97 -33.66 21.15
C THR A 410 19.51 -33.27 22.56
N ALA A 411 18.79 -32.16 22.74
CA ALA A 411 18.20 -31.80 24.03
C ALA A 411 17.22 -32.87 24.53
N ALA A 412 17.28 -33.20 25.82
CA ALA A 412 16.39 -34.18 26.44
C ALA A 412 14.90 -33.84 26.29
N TRP A 413 14.57 -32.54 26.31
CA TRP A 413 13.21 -32.03 26.15
C TRP A 413 12.79 -31.86 24.67
N ALA A 414 13.64 -32.18 23.70
CA ALA A 414 13.36 -31.98 22.28
C ALA A 414 12.16 -32.78 21.78
N LYS A 415 11.95 -34.00 22.29
CA LYS A 415 10.79 -34.82 21.91
C LYS A 415 9.50 -34.18 22.40
N LEU A 416 9.47 -33.74 23.67
CA LEU A 416 8.32 -33.05 24.25
C LEU A 416 8.00 -31.76 23.50
N ALA A 417 8.99 -30.90 23.28
CA ALA A 417 8.76 -29.64 22.56
C ALA A 417 8.27 -29.85 21.14
N LYS A 418 8.82 -30.83 20.39
CA LYS A 418 8.32 -31.16 19.05
C LYS A 418 6.88 -31.65 19.09
N SER A 419 6.51 -32.48 20.06
CA SER A 419 5.13 -32.92 20.23
C SER A 419 4.19 -31.75 20.54
N VAL A 420 4.58 -30.85 21.45
CA VAL A 420 3.81 -29.65 21.78
C VAL A 420 3.67 -28.73 20.57
N MET A 421 4.75 -28.47 19.83
CA MET A 421 4.70 -27.67 18.60
C MET A 421 3.78 -28.30 17.55
N ASN A 422 3.89 -29.61 17.32
CA ASN A 422 3.02 -30.28 16.35
C ASN A 422 1.55 -30.23 16.78
N ALA A 423 1.26 -30.42 18.08
CA ALA A 423 -0.09 -30.30 18.63
C ALA A 423 -0.63 -28.88 18.48
N LEU A 424 0.16 -27.86 18.84
CA LEU A 424 -0.21 -26.44 18.68
C LEU A 424 -0.46 -26.07 17.21
N LEU A 425 0.36 -26.58 16.28
CA LEU A 425 0.17 -26.33 14.85
C LEU A 425 -1.13 -26.97 14.34
N ALA A 426 -1.42 -28.21 14.75
CA ALA A 426 -2.65 -28.90 14.38
C ALA A 426 -3.88 -28.18 14.96
N LEU A 427 -3.83 -27.82 16.25
CA LEU A 427 -4.89 -27.05 16.91
C LEU A 427 -5.10 -25.68 16.26
N ALA A 428 -4.01 -24.97 15.91
CA ALA A 428 -4.10 -23.69 15.20
C ALA A 428 -4.76 -23.84 13.83
N GLY A 429 -4.37 -24.86 13.05
CA GLY A 429 -4.99 -25.16 11.75
C GLY A 429 -6.48 -25.46 11.87
N VAL A 430 -6.86 -26.33 12.83
CA VAL A 430 -8.27 -26.66 13.10
C VAL A 430 -9.05 -25.41 13.55
N ALA A 431 -8.51 -24.64 14.49
CA ALA A 431 -9.15 -23.43 15.00
C ALA A 431 -9.35 -22.39 13.88
N VAL A 432 -8.36 -22.19 13.01
CA VAL A 432 -8.46 -21.29 11.85
C VAL A 432 -9.59 -21.74 10.92
N ILE A 433 -9.68 -23.04 10.62
CA ILE A 433 -10.74 -23.60 9.77
C ILE A 433 -12.12 -23.46 10.44
N VAL A 434 -12.24 -23.81 11.72
CA VAL A 434 -13.50 -23.73 12.48
C VAL A 434 -14.00 -22.29 12.54
N LEU A 435 -13.14 -21.31 12.87
CA LEU A 435 -13.51 -19.90 12.87
C LEU A 435 -13.92 -19.42 11.46
N GLY A 436 -13.26 -19.94 10.42
CA GLY A 436 -13.60 -19.68 9.03
C GLY A 436 -14.99 -20.18 8.63
N VAL A 437 -15.31 -21.43 8.98
CA VAL A 437 -16.60 -22.07 8.70
C VAL A 437 -17.70 -21.43 9.55
N TRP A 438 -17.46 -21.17 10.82
CA TRP A 438 -18.42 -20.50 11.68
C TRP A 438 -18.69 -19.06 11.23
N GLY A 439 -17.69 -18.41 10.64
CA GLY A 439 -17.83 -17.08 10.05
C GLY A 439 -18.98 -16.94 9.05
N TYR A 440 -19.43 -18.01 8.40
CA TYR A 440 -20.58 -17.98 7.49
C TYR A 440 -21.92 -17.75 8.21
N PHE A 441 -22.02 -18.18 9.47
CA PHE A 441 -23.28 -18.21 10.23
C PHE A 441 -23.43 -17.03 11.20
N VAL A 442 -22.47 -16.10 11.22
CA VAL A 442 -22.49 -14.92 12.09
C VAL A 442 -22.60 -13.62 11.30
N PRO A 443 -23.13 -12.54 11.91
CA PRO A 443 -23.15 -11.22 11.30
C PRO A 443 -21.77 -10.76 10.81
N ALA A 444 -21.73 -9.95 9.75
CA ALA A 444 -20.48 -9.48 9.15
C ALA A 444 -19.57 -8.77 10.16
N ILE A 445 -20.16 -8.02 11.10
CA ILE A 445 -19.40 -7.30 12.14
C ILE A 445 -18.67 -8.27 13.07
N VAL A 446 -19.34 -9.34 13.52
CA VAL A 446 -18.74 -10.37 14.38
C VAL A 446 -17.62 -11.09 13.64
N ARG A 447 -17.88 -11.43 12.37
CA ARG A 447 -16.91 -12.08 11.47
C ARG A 447 -15.66 -11.23 11.27
N ILE A 448 -15.82 -9.93 11.04
CA ILE A 448 -14.74 -9.01 10.71
C ILE A 448 -13.92 -8.65 11.96
N ASN A 449 -14.59 -8.33 13.07
CA ASN A 449 -13.95 -7.80 14.27
C ASN A 449 -13.41 -8.86 15.22
N TYR A 450 -14.04 -10.05 15.27
CA TYR A 450 -13.64 -11.10 16.21
C TYR A 450 -13.08 -12.31 15.49
N PHE A 451 -13.80 -12.94 14.56
CA PHE A 451 -13.32 -14.22 14.01
C PHE A 451 -12.09 -14.04 13.12
N SER A 452 -12.08 -13.01 12.27
CA SER A 452 -10.92 -12.72 11.42
C SER A 452 -9.72 -12.29 12.25
N THR A 453 -9.90 -11.46 13.28
CA THR A 453 -8.82 -11.02 14.16
C THR A 453 -8.28 -12.17 15.02
N SER A 454 -9.14 -13.06 15.54
CA SER A 454 -8.73 -14.26 16.26
C SER A 454 -7.91 -15.20 15.40
N GLN A 455 -8.28 -15.43 14.13
CA GLN A 455 -7.46 -16.22 13.20
C GLN A 455 -6.05 -15.65 13.06
N VAL A 456 -5.96 -14.32 12.89
CA VAL A 456 -4.67 -13.61 12.82
C VAL A 456 -3.86 -13.79 14.10
N LEU A 457 -4.47 -13.60 15.28
CA LEU A 457 -3.80 -13.76 16.57
C LEU A 457 -3.31 -15.18 16.80
N ILE A 458 -4.07 -16.19 16.39
CA ILE A 458 -3.65 -17.61 16.45
C ILE A 458 -2.40 -17.84 15.60
N VAL A 459 -2.38 -17.32 14.36
CA VAL A 459 -1.23 -17.47 13.47
C VAL A 459 -0.01 -16.71 14.01
N LEU A 460 -0.19 -15.47 14.47
CA LEU A 460 0.89 -14.69 15.09
C LEU A 460 1.44 -15.38 16.33
N PHE A 461 0.57 -15.98 17.16
CA PHE A 461 0.98 -16.78 18.32
C PHE A 461 1.88 -17.95 17.90
N VAL A 462 1.49 -18.73 16.87
CA VAL A 462 2.34 -19.80 16.33
C VAL A 462 3.69 -19.26 15.87
N LEU A 463 3.72 -18.18 15.10
CA LEU A 463 4.94 -17.56 14.58
C LEU A 463 5.89 -17.11 15.71
N VAL A 464 5.34 -16.40 16.71
CA VAL A 464 6.10 -15.84 17.84
C VAL A 464 6.56 -16.92 18.82
N THR A 465 5.81 -18.01 19.00
CA THR A 465 6.20 -19.11 19.89
C THR A 465 7.18 -20.07 19.23
N PHE A 466 6.96 -20.45 17.96
CA PHE A 466 7.75 -21.50 17.31
C PHE A 466 9.16 -21.03 16.98
N THR A 467 9.33 -19.75 16.63
CA THR A 467 10.64 -19.19 16.27
C THR A 467 11.65 -19.28 17.42
N PRO A 468 11.40 -18.75 18.63
CA PRO A 468 12.34 -18.85 19.75
C PRO A 468 12.48 -20.28 20.26
N LEU A 469 11.41 -21.08 20.25
CA LEU A 469 11.47 -22.48 20.68
C LEU A 469 12.36 -23.31 19.74
N THR A 470 12.24 -23.09 18.43
CA THR A 470 13.14 -23.69 17.43
C THR A 470 14.57 -23.23 17.63
N ALA A 471 14.80 -21.92 17.84
CA ALA A 471 16.13 -21.39 18.13
C ALA A 471 16.76 -22.08 19.36
N ALA A 472 16.00 -22.22 20.45
CA ALA A 472 16.45 -22.85 21.69
C ALA A 472 16.78 -24.34 21.49
N LEU A 473 15.95 -25.08 20.76
CA LEU A 473 16.22 -26.48 20.40
C LEU A 473 17.51 -26.61 19.58
N LEU A 474 17.71 -25.71 18.62
CA LEU A 474 18.86 -25.74 17.72
C LEU A 474 20.19 -25.40 18.39
N LYS A 475 20.21 -24.76 19.57
CA LYS A 475 21.44 -24.54 20.35
C LYS A 475 22.12 -25.85 20.75
N SER A 476 21.34 -26.91 20.97
CA SER A 476 21.82 -28.24 21.33
C SER A 476 21.97 -29.19 20.13
N ALA A 477 21.66 -28.75 18.91
CA ALA A 477 21.58 -29.68 17.79
C ALA A 477 22.96 -30.06 17.26
N LYS A 478 23.15 -31.35 16.95
CA LYS A 478 24.31 -31.82 16.20
C LYS A 478 24.05 -31.67 14.71
N THR A 479 25.01 -31.08 13.99
CA THR A 479 24.97 -30.98 12.52
C THR A 479 25.25 -32.36 11.94
N THR A 480 24.29 -32.93 11.23
CA THR A 480 24.46 -34.24 10.56
C THR A 480 25.03 -34.11 9.16
N THR A 481 24.81 -32.96 8.53
CA THR A 481 25.29 -32.67 7.18
C THR A 481 25.57 -31.19 7.07
N GLU A 482 26.75 -30.83 6.60
CA GLU A 482 27.08 -29.43 6.35
C GLU A 482 26.30 -28.88 5.16
N MET A 483 25.78 -27.67 5.32
CA MET A 483 25.08 -26.95 4.27
C MET A 483 26.11 -26.40 3.27
N VAL A 484 25.98 -26.79 2.01
CA VAL A 484 26.90 -26.39 0.93
C VAL A 484 26.28 -25.29 0.08
N TRP A 485 26.85 -24.09 0.16
CA TRP A 485 26.47 -22.95 -0.66
C TRP A 485 26.99 -23.09 -2.09
N GLY A 486 26.36 -22.39 -3.03
CA GLY A 486 26.76 -22.34 -4.43
C GLY A 486 26.15 -23.44 -5.30
N ARG A 487 25.43 -24.40 -4.73
CA ARG A 487 24.91 -25.60 -5.43
C ARG A 487 23.47 -25.50 -5.96
N MET A 488 22.82 -24.35 -5.80
CA MET A 488 21.44 -24.17 -6.29
C MET A 488 21.32 -24.35 -7.82
N PRO A 489 20.20 -24.89 -8.32
CA PRO A 489 19.95 -24.94 -9.75
C PRO A 489 19.61 -23.54 -10.29
N ALA A 490 19.83 -23.29 -11.59
CA ALA A 490 19.56 -21.99 -12.21
C ALA A 490 18.13 -21.46 -11.98
N ARG A 491 17.15 -22.37 -11.90
CA ARG A 491 15.75 -22.03 -11.59
C ARG A 491 15.56 -21.31 -10.25
N ALA A 492 16.47 -21.49 -9.30
CA ALA A 492 16.45 -20.74 -8.05
C ALA A 492 16.63 -19.23 -8.28
N GLY A 493 17.57 -18.85 -9.17
CA GLY A 493 17.79 -17.46 -9.54
C GLY A 493 16.57 -16.85 -10.26
N TYR A 494 15.93 -17.60 -11.16
CA TYR A 494 14.71 -17.14 -11.84
C TYR A 494 13.54 -16.92 -10.89
N VAL A 495 13.40 -17.76 -9.87
CA VAL A 495 12.33 -17.63 -8.86
C VAL A 495 12.53 -16.37 -8.00
N LEU A 496 13.78 -16.04 -7.66
CA LEU A 496 14.08 -14.78 -6.95
C LEU A 496 13.72 -13.55 -7.81
N VAL A 497 14.04 -13.59 -9.11
CA VAL A 497 13.64 -12.53 -10.07
C VAL A 497 12.12 -12.47 -10.20
N LEU A 498 11.45 -13.62 -10.32
CA LEU A 498 10.00 -13.71 -10.40
C LEU A 498 9.32 -13.03 -9.20
N ASN A 499 9.79 -13.31 -7.97
CA ASN A 499 9.24 -12.70 -6.76
C ASN A 499 9.44 -11.17 -6.74
N ALA A 500 10.60 -10.67 -7.18
CA ALA A 500 10.85 -9.24 -7.27
C ALA A 500 9.93 -8.53 -8.27
N VAL A 501 9.78 -9.09 -9.49
CA VAL A 501 8.87 -8.54 -10.50
C VAL A 501 7.43 -8.56 -9.97
N THR A 502 7.03 -9.66 -9.33
CA THR A 502 5.67 -9.84 -8.79
C THR A 502 5.36 -8.84 -7.68
N VAL A 503 6.28 -8.59 -6.73
CA VAL A 503 6.04 -7.61 -5.66
C VAL A 503 6.01 -6.17 -6.19
N ILE A 504 6.86 -5.82 -7.17
CA ILE A 504 6.82 -4.49 -7.82
C ILE A 504 5.47 -4.28 -8.52
N LEU A 505 5.00 -5.31 -9.24
CA LEU A 505 3.70 -5.27 -9.90
C LEU A 505 2.55 -5.17 -8.90
N LEU A 506 2.60 -5.94 -7.81
CA LEU A 506 1.62 -5.88 -6.73
C LEU A 506 1.54 -4.48 -6.11
N MET A 507 2.69 -3.87 -5.82
CA MET A 507 2.75 -2.50 -5.28
C MET A 507 2.20 -1.47 -6.26
N THR A 508 2.49 -1.65 -7.54
CA THR A 508 1.96 -0.81 -8.62
C THR A 508 0.44 -0.88 -8.70
N MET A 509 -0.10 -2.09 -8.68
CA MET A 509 -1.53 -2.35 -8.72
C MET A 509 -2.26 -1.84 -7.46
N MET A 510 -1.69 -2.03 -6.26
CA MET A 510 -2.29 -1.52 -5.02
C MET A 510 -2.16 0.00 -4.88
N GLY A 511 -1.18 0.64 -5.53
CA GLY A 511 -1.10 2.08 -5.69
C GLY A 511 -2.31 2.63 -6.43
N TYR A 512 -2.62 2.04 -7.59
CA TYR A 512 -3.82 2.35 -8.36
C TYR A 512 -5.10 2.11 -7.57
N ALA A 513 -5.25 0.94 -6.91
CA ALA A 513 -6.46 0.59 -6.16
C ALA A 513 -6.85 1.67 -5.12
N ARG A 514 -5.86 2.19 -4.38
CA ARG A 514 -6.08 3.27 -3.39
C ARG A 514 -6.42 4.61 -4.02
N SER A 515 -5.88 4.90 -5.20
CA SER A 515 -6.21 6.15 -5.90
C SER A 515 -7.62 6.06 -6.51
N ALA A 516 -7.92 4.95 -7.18
CA ALA A 516 -9.18 4.71 -7.89
C ALA A 516 -10.39 4.51 -6.94
N SER A 517 -10.17 4.10 -5.69
CA SER A 517 -11.25 4.01 -4.69
C SER A 517 -11.90 5.35 -4.36
N ARG A 518 -11.22 6.47 -4.67
CA ARG A 518 -11.78 7.82 -4.55
C ARG A 518 -12.69 8.21 -5.71
N GLY A 519 -12.77 7.41 -6.78
CA GLY A 519 -13.59 7.71 -7.95
C GLY A 519 -13.13 8.99 -8.67
N HIS A 520 -14.05 9.96 -8.78
CA HIS A 520 -13.87 11.25 -9.47
C HIS A 520 -13.42 12.38 -8.52
N TRP A 521 -12.80 12.04 -7.39
CA TRP A 521 -12.36 12.99 -6.38
C TRP A 521 -10.83 13.00 -6.25
N HIS A 522 -10.24 14.20 -6.18
CA HIS A 522 -8.85 14.33 -5.71
C HIS A 522 -8.78 14.17 -4.20
N ILE A 523 -9.70 14.80 -3.47
CA ILE A 523 -9.89 14.60 -2.03
C ILE A 523 -11.32 14.10 -1.86
N TYR A 524 -11.48 12.87 -1.38
CA TYR A 524 -12.75 12.17 -1.37
C TYR A 524 -13.82 12.96 -0.63
N GLY A 525 -14.88 13.36 -1.34
CA GLY A 525 -15.95 14.17 -0.75
C GLY A 525 -15.50 15.57 -0.30
N VAL A 526 -14.43 16.15 -0.86
CA VAL A 526 -14.03 17.52 -0.50
C VAL A 526 -13.60 18.31 -1.73
N LEU A 527 -12.75 17.71 -2.58
CA LEU A 527 -12.25 18.34 -3.79
C LEU A 527 -12.50 17.42 -4.99
N GLU A 528 -13.54 17.74 -5.75
CA GLU A 528 -13.91 17.03 -6.97
C GLU A 528 -12.83 17.23 -8.05
N ASP A 529 -12.55 16.17 -8.83
CA ASP A 529 -11.76 16.27 -10.05
C ASP A 529 -12.69 16.77 -11.17
N THR A 530 -12.48 18.01 -11.63
CA THR A 530 -13.25 18.58 -12.74
C THR A 530 -12.46 18.60 -14.05
N SER A 531 -11.34 17.86 -14.12
CA SER A 531 -10.59 17.67 -15.36
C SER A 531 -11.31 16.69 -16.30
N SER A 532 -10.88 16.66 -17.57
CA SER A 532 -11.32 15.64 -18.54
C SER A 532 -10.95 14.21 -18.13
N TYR A 533 -10.08 14.06 -17.11
CA TYR A 533 -9.59 12.78 -16.62
C TYR A 533 -10.28 12.31 -15.35
N ALA A 534 -11.43 12.86 -14.98
CA ALA A 534 -12.15 12.53 -13.74
C ALA A 534 -12.80 11.13 -13.71
N TYR A 535 -12.18 10.10 -14.31
CA TYR A 535 -12.73 8.73 -14.38
C TYR A 535 -11.67 7.69 -14.04
N SER A 536 -12.06 6.47 -13.66
CA SER A 536 -11.11 5.35 -13.56
C SER A 536 -11.18 4.47 -14.81
N PRO A 537 -10.04 4.19 -15.47
CA PRO A 537 -10.02 3.39 -16.69
C PRO A 537 -10.38 1.93 -16.43
N ALA A 538 -10.69 1.20 -17.51
CA ALA A 538 -10.96 -0.22 -17.45
C ALA A 538 -9.72 -1.01 -16.99
N LEU A 539 -9.92 -2.20 -16.40
CA LEU A 539 -8.84 -2.97 -15.78
C LEU A 539 -7.76 -3.46 -16.77
N GLY A 540 -8.09 -3.63 -18.05
CA GLY A 540 -7.15 -3.97 -19.11
C GLY A 540 -6.19 -2.81 -19.41
N GLU A 541 -6.73 -1.60 -19.56
CA GLU A 541 -5.93 -0.37 -19.72
C GLU A 541 -5.12 -0.10 -18.44
N ALA A 542 -5.76 -0.18 -17.27
CA ALA A 542 -5.07 0.00 -16.00
C ALA A 542 -3.96 -1.04 -15.80
N GLY A 543 -4.23 -2.29 -16.17
CA GLY A 543 -3.28 -3.41 -16.12
C GLY A 543 -2.07 -3.18 -17.03
N PHE A 544 -2.28 -2.61 -18.22
CA PHE A 544 -1.18 -2.19 -19.10
C PHE A 544 -0.32 -1.10 -18.45
N PHE A 545 -0.92 -0.05 -17.88
CA PHE A 545 -0.16 0.99 -17.17
C PHE A 545 0.58 0.43 -15.95
N MET A 546 0.00 -0.55 -15.24
CA MET A 546 0.68 -1.21 -14.12
C MET A 546 1.90 -2.03 -14.59
N ALA A 547 1.75 -2.75 -15.70
CA ALA A 547 2.85 -3.50 -16.32
C ALA A 547 3.95 -2.57 -16.85
N LEU A 548 3.58 -1.46 -17.49
CA LEU A 548 4.50 -0.43 -17.97
C LEU A 548 5.30 0.19 -16.83
N ASN A 549 4.62 0.63 -15.76
CA ASN A 549 5.27 1.16 -14.56
C ASN A 549 6.24 0.16 -13.93
N THR A 550 5.82 -1.10 -13.85
CA THR A 550 6.68 -2.18 -13.35
C THR A 550 7.91 -2.36 -14.23
N PHE A 551 7.73 -2.35 -15.55
CA PHE A 551 8.84 -2.42 -16.50
C PHE A 551 9.82 -1.25 -16.33
N VAL A 552 9.33 -0.02 -16.20
CA VAL A 552 10.17 1.17 -15.98
C VAL A 552 10.96 1.04 -14.69
N VAL A 553 10.32 0.63 -13.58
CA VAL A 553 11.02 0.39 -12.31
C VAL A 553 12.09 -0.69 -12.47
N LEU A 554 11.79 -1.80 -13.13
CA LEU A 554 12.76 -2.87 -13.36
C LEU A 554 13.95 -2.40 -14.21
N ALA A 555 13.70 -1.59 -15.23
CA ALA A 555 14.75 -1.00 -16.06
C ALA A 555 15.65 -0.08 -15.23
N LEU A 556 15.07 0.76 -14.36
CA LEU A 556 15.82 1.62 -13.45
C LEU A 556 16.63 0.82 -12.41
N VAL A 557 16.03 -0.22 -11.82
CA VAL A 557 16.74 -1.12 -10.89
C VAL A 557 17.87 -1.86 -11.59
N ALA A 558 17.65 -2.36 -12.81
CA ALA A 558 18.69 -3.00 -13.61
C ALA A 558 19.83 -2.02 -13.96
N PHE A 559 19.48 -0.77 -14.27
CA PHE A 559 20.46 0.30 -14.52
C PHE A 559 21.28 0.62 -13.26
N ILE A 560 20.64 0.72 -12.09
CA ILE A 560 21.34 0.88 -10.80
C ILE A 560 22.28 -0.30 -10.55
N PHE A 561 21.81 -1.53 -10.75
CA PHE A 561 22.63 -2.74 -10.59
C PHE A 561 23.84 -2.72 -11.52
N TRP A 562 23.64 -2.29 -12.77
CA TRP A 562 24.72 -2.16 -13.75
C TRP A 562 25.75 -1.11 -13.33
N ILE A 563 25.32 0.08 -12.89
CA ILE A 563 26.23 1.13 -12.38
C ILE A 563 27.08 0.59 -11.23
N VAL A 564 26.44 0.02 -10.19
CA VAL A 564 27.12 -0.51 -9.00
C VAL A 564 28.06 -1.67 -9.35
N SER A 565 27.73 -2.44 -10.39
CA SER A 565 28.52 -3.59 -10.84
C SER A 565 29.67 -3.24 -11.78
N SER A 566 29.58 -2.10 -12.48
CA SER A 566 30.57 -1.69 -13.47
C SER A 566 31.89 -1.31 -12.79
N ARG A 567 33.03 -1.74 -13.36
CA ARG A 567 34.37 -1.46 -12.79
C ARG A 567 34.70 0.04 -12.73
N ALA A 568 33.94 0.91 -13.40
CA ALA A 568 34.08 2.36 -13.35
C ALA A 568 33.94 2.93 -11.90
N VAL A 569 33.23 2.23 -11.02
CA VAL A 569 33.04 2.62 -9.60
C VAL A 569 34.12 2.02 -8.68
N ARG A 570 35.03 1.16 -9.16
CA ARG A 570 36.10 0.54 -8.35
C ARG A 570 37.30 1.47 -8.10
N HIS A 571 37.31 2.70 -8.62
CA HIS A 571 38.33 3.67 -8.25
C HIS A 571 37.99 4.36 -6.92
N PRO A 572 38.93 4.46 -5.96
CA PRO A 572 38.75 5.20 -4.70
C PRO A 572 38.47 6.70 -4.87
N ALA A 573 38.49 7.20 -6.11
CA ALA A 573 38.28 8.59 -6.48
C ALA A 573 36.84 8.91 -6.93
N PHE A 574 35.85 8.05 -6.67
CA PHE A 574 34.45 8.36 -6.93
C PHE A 574 33.92 9.34 -5.88
N SER A 575 34.33 10.60 -6.03
CA SER A 575 33.71 11.74 -5.40
C SER A 575 32.40 12.02 -6.12
N THR A 576 31.31 12.18 -5.37
CA THR A 576 29.97 12.57 -5.83
C THR A 576 29.90 13.95 -6.52
N GLN A 577 31.05 14.56 -6.86
CA GLN A 577 31.19 15.86 -7.50
C GLN A 577 30.78 15.88 -9.00
N TYR A 578 30.26 14.80 -9.57
CA TYR A 578 30.07 14.66 -11.02
C TYR A 578 28.70 14.14 -11.48
N PHE A 579 27.69 14.10 -10.62
CA PHE A 579 26.35 13.65 -11.02
C PHE A 579 25.54 14.78 -11.66
N PHE A 580 25.50 14.82 -12.99
CA PHE A 580 24.35 15.23 -13.85
C PHE A 580 24.67 14.99 -15.35
N LEU A 581 25.95 14.95 -15.74
CA LEU A 581 26.39 14.72 -17.14
C LEU A 581 27.48 13.64 -17.29
N ALA A 582 28.31 13.44 -16.26
CA ALA A 582 29.52 12.63 -16.40
C ALA A 582 29.27 11.12 -16.55
N PRO A 583 28.33 10.45 -15.85
CA PRO A 583 28.10 9.01 -16.05
C PRO A 583 27.58 8.67 -17.46
N PHE A 584 26.76 9.55 -18.06
CA PHE A 584 26.32 9.42 -19.45
C PHE A 584 27.48 9.65 -20.43
N LEU A 585 28.33 10.66 -20.18
CA LEU A 585 29.52 10.92 -20.99
C LEU A 585 30.58 9.83 -20.84
N PHE A 586 30.81 9.30 -19.63
CA PHE A 586 31.69 8.16 -19.41
C PHE A 586 31.15 6.90 -20.08
N TRP A 587 29.82 6.68 -20.06
CA TRP A 587 29.20 5.59 -20.82
C TRP A 587 29.41 5.77 -22.33
N ALA A 588 29.13 6.96 -22.87
CA ALA A 588 29.31 7.29 -24.28
C ALA A 588 30.77 7.18 -24.74
N VAL A 589 31.74 7.58 -23.91
CA VAL A 589 33.17 7.44 -24.20
C VAL A 589 33.63 5.99 -24.07
N SER A 590 33.08 5.23 -23.11
CA SER A 590 33.40 3.80 -22.92
C SER A 590 32.88 2.89 -24.04
N LEU A 591 31.99 3.38 -24.91
CA LEU A 591 31.60 2.68 -26.14
C LEU A 591 32.79 2.48 -27.09
N PHE A 592 33.85 3.29 -26.95
CA PHE A 592 35.05 3.23 -27.77
C PHE A 592 36.24 2.52 -27.08
N ASP A 593 36.08 2.09 -25.83
CA ASP A 593 37.10 1.35 -25.11
C ASP A 593 37.12 -0.12 -25.56
N LYS A 594 38.33 -0.64 -25.86
CA LYS A 594 38.50 -2.06 -26.17
C LYS A 594 38.17 -2.92 -24.93
N PRO A 595 37.32 -3.95 -25.02
CA PRO A 595 37.03 -4.81 -23.89
C PRO A 595 38.30 -5.47 -23.37
N ALA A 596 38.57 -5.36 -22.06
CA ALA A 596 39.62 -6.14 -21.43
C ALA A 596 39.30 -7.64 -21.58
N GLY A 597 40.35 -8.42 -21.92
CA GLY A 597 40.25 -9.85 -22.19
C GLY A 597 39.50 -10.62 -21.10
N SER A 598 38.59 -11.50 -21.52
CA SER A 598 37.72 -12.25 -20.61
C SER A 598 38.51 -13.28 -19.81
N ALA A 599 38.37 -13.26 -18.49
CA ALA A 599 38.72 -14.40 -17.65
C ALA A 599 37.91 -15.65 -18.08
N PRO A 600 38.44 -16.87 -17.88
CA PRO A 600 37.76 -18.10 -18.27
C PRO A 600 36.39 -18.21 -17.59
N ARG A 601 35.33 -18.35 -18.39
CA ARG A 601 33.94 -18.42 -17.91
C ARG A 601 33.63 -19.84 -17.44
N VAL A 602 33.14 -19.97 -16.20
CA VAL A 602 32.62 -21.25 -15.67
C VAL A 602 31.14 -21.49 -16.06
N SER A 603 30.44 -20.51 -16.63
CA SER A 603 29.02 -20.64 -17.03
C SER A 603 28.62 -19.88 -18.30
N GLU A 604 27.55 -20.34 -18.96
CA GLU A 604 26.87 -19.67 -20.09
C GLU A 604 26.11 -18.38 -19.67
N GLY A 605 26.76 -17.46 -18.94
CA GLY A 605 26.15 -16.26 -18.33
C GLY A 605 25.16 -15.47 -19.21
N PRO A 606 25.42 -15.22 -20.51
CA PRO A 606 24.49 -14.48 -21.39
C PRO A 606 23.15 -15.19 -21.65
N LYS A 607 23.11 -16.52 -21.57
CA LYS A 607 21.87 -17.29 -21.78
C LYS A 607 20.97 -17.23 -20.56
N TYR A 608 21.54 -17.33 -19.36
CA TYR A 608 20.80 -17.26 -18.11
C TYR A 608 20.24 -15.86 -17.85
N PHE A 609 21.00 -14.80 -18.14
CA PHE A 609 20.52 -13.43 -18.05
C PHE A 609 19.32 -13.16 -18.98
N ARG A 610 19.42 -13.57 -20.26
CA ARG A 610 18.31 -13.44 -21.22
C ARG A 610 17.05 -14.17 -20.75
N ARG A 611 17.20 -15.34 -20.11
CA ARG A 611 16.07 -16.08 -19.54
C ARG A 611 15.45 -15.37 -18.34
N ALA A 612 16.24 -14.77 -17.46
CA ALA A 612 15.72 -13.97 -16.34
C ALA A 612 14.93 -12.75 -16.84
N VAL A 613 15.44 -12.06 -17.86
CA VAL A 613 14.73 -10.97 -18.55
C VAL A 613 13.44 -11.48 -19.18
N ALA A 614 13.48 -12.62 -19.88
CA ALA A 614 12.30 -13.24 -20.46
C ALA A 614 11.25 -13.64 -19.40
N THR A 615 11.67 -14.09 -18.21
CA THR A 615 10.76 -14.34 -17.08
C THR A 615 10.04 -13.07 -16.63
N ALA A 616 10.75 -11.94 -16.53
CA ALA A 616 10.14 -10.66 -16.16
C ALA A 616 9.11 -10.20 -17.22
N PHE A 617 9.50 -10.15 -18.50
CA PHE A 617 8.58 -9.77 -19.58
C PHE A 617 7.40 -10.73 -19.70
N GLY A 618 7.64 -12.04 -19.60
CA GLY A 618 6.60 -13.06 -19.66
C GLY A 618 5.52 -12.86 -18.59
N LEU A 619 5.91 -12.53 -17.35
CA LEU A 619 4.94 -12.23 -16.29
C LEU A 619 4.14 -10.96 -16.60
N LEU A 620 4.78 -9.89 -17.08
CA LEU A 620 4.09 -8.63 -17.40
C LEU A 620 3.11 -8.78 -18.57
N ILE A 621 3.50 -9.52 -19.60
CA ILE A 621 2.63 -9.85 -20.74
C ILE A 621 1.46 -10.72 -20.26
N ALA A 622 1.72 -11.77 -19.48
CA ALA A 622 0.68 -12.63 -18.94
C ALA A 622 -0.29 -11.86 -18.04
N PHE A 623 0.23 -10.98 -17.17
CA PHE A 623 -0.61 -10.12 -16.33
C PHE A 623 -1.48 -9.18 -17.18
N THR A 624 -0.89 -8.51 -18.17
CA THR A 624 -1.64 -7.61 -19.06
C THR A 624 -2.72 -8.37 -19.83
N TYR A 625 -2.39 -9.56 -20.32
CA TYR A 625 -3.36 -10.44 -20.99
C TYR A 625 -4.52 -10.80 -20.05
N ILE A 626 -4.23 -11.29 -18.84
CA ILE A 626 -5.26 -11.68 -17.85
C ILE A 626 -6.08 -10.45 -17.43
N ALA A 627 -5.45 -9.29 -17.26
CA ALA A 627 -6.14 -8.03 -16.94
C ALA A 627 -7.10 -7.58 -18.05
N ASN A 628 -6.89 -8.00 -19.30
CA ASN A 628 -7.85 -7.80 -20.39
C ASN A 628 -8.96 -8.87 -20.42
N GLN A 629 -8.75 -10.04 -19.82
CA GLN A 629 -9.76 -11.10 -19.73
C GLN A 629 -10.74 -10.90 -18.56
N VAL A 630 -10.37 -10.12 -17.55
CA VAL A 630 -11.31 -9.76 -16.47
C VAL A 630 -12.35 -8.74 -16.99
N PRO A 631 -13.46 -8.52 -16.27
CA PRO A 631 -14.50 -7.61 -16.70
C PRO A 631 -14.01 -6.17 -16.87
N GLN A 632 -14.27 -5.60 -18.03
CA GLN A 632 -13.83 -4.26 -18.39
C GLN A 632 -14.95 -3.27 -18.08
N THR A 633 -14.72 -2.43 -17.05
CA THR A 633 -15.68 -1.42 -16.60
C THR A 633 -14.96 -0.10 -16.36
N ILE A 634 -15.52 0.98 -16.89
CA ILE A 634 -15.00 2.34 -16.69
C ILE A 634 -15.85 3.00 -15.60
N SER A 635 -15.19 3.58 -14.60
CA SER A 635 -15.87 4.32 -13.54
C SER A 635 -15.93 5.79 -13.91
N LEU A 636 -17.09 6.23 -14.40
CA LEU A 636 -17.34 7.63 -14.76
C LEU A 636 -17.91 8.42 -13.58
N PRO A 637 -17.71 9.75 -13.52
CA PRO A 637 -18.47 10.60 -12.61
C PRO A 637 -19.97 10.39 -12.77
N PRO A 638 -20.76 10.46 -11.68
CA PRO A 638 -22.21 10.50 -11.80
C PRO A 638 -22.61 11.72 -12.65
N LYS A 639 -23.63 11.56 -13.50
CA LYS A 639 -24.18 12.69 -14.25
C LYS A 639 -24.67 13.73 -13.26
N LYS A 640 -24.13 14.96 -13.35
CA LYS A 640 -24.63 16.10 -12.58
C LYS A 640 -26.04 16.40 -13.07
N VAL A 641 -27.04 15.91 -12.36
CA VAL A 641 -28.43 16.32 -12.57
C VAL A 641 -28.54 17.66 -11.87
N GLU A 642 -28.61 18.74 -12.65
CA GLU A 642 -28.93 20.04 -12.08
C GLU A 642 -30.26 19.93 -11.34
N PHE A 643 -30.33 20.57 -10.17
CA PHE A 643 -31.59 20.68 -9.46
C PHE A 643 -32.52 21.53 -10.33
N ASP A 644 -33.34 20.85 -11.15
CA ASP A 644 -34.36 21.47 -11.98
C ASP A 644 -35.70 21.31 -11.26
N PRO A 645 -36.19 22.37 -10.58
CA PRO A 645 -37.46 22.30 -9.89
C PRO A 645 -38.61 21.92 -10.82
N LEU A 646 -38.51 22.26 -12.12
CA LEU A 646 -39.56 22.03 -13.11
C LEU A 646 -39.73 20.54 -13.46
N GLN A 647 -38.73 19.71 -13.17
CA GLN A 647 -38.81 18.26 -13.35
C GLN A 647 -39.38 17.53 -12.14
N ILE A 648 -39.55 18.21 -11.00
CA ILE A 648 -40.05 17.63 -9.76
C ILE A 648 -41.57 17.81 -9.70
N LYS A 649 -42.31 16.79 -10.15
CA LYS A 649 -43.78 16.83 -10.24
C LYS A 649 -44.46 16.14 -9.07
N THR A 650 -43.78 15.18 -8.44
CA THR A 650 -44.32 14.39 -7.34
C THR A 650 -43.41 14.43 -6.12
N GLN A 651 -43.96 14.09 -4.95
CA GLN A 651 -43.17 13.92 -3.73
C GLN A 651 -42.14 12.77 -3.86
N ALA A 652 -42.46 11.74 -4.64
CA ALA A 652 -41.52 10.66 -4.95
C ALA A 652 -40.33 11.17 -5.78
N ASP A 653 -40.57 12.08 -6.74
CA ASP A 653 -39.50 12.74 -7.50
C ASP A 653 -38.62 13.60 -6.58
N LEU A 654 -39.23 14.31 -5.64
CA LEU A 654 -38.53 15.13 -4.64
C LEU A 654 -37.61 14.28 -3.76
N ALA A 655 -38.11 13.16 -3.24
CA ALA A 655 -37.32 12.25 -2.43
C ALA A 655 -36.21 11.54 -3.24
N LYS A 656 -36.45 11.24 -4.52
CA LYS A 656 -35.43 10.70 -5.44
C LYS A 656 -34.30 11.70 -5.69
N VAL A 657 -34.63 12.99 -5.88
CA VAL A 657 -33.63 14.06 -5.97
C VAL A 657 -32.89 14.22 -4.65
N GLY A 658 -33.61 14.17 -3.53
CA GLY A 658 -33.05 14.16 -2.18
C GLY A 658 -32.04 13.04 -1.93
N GLN A 659 -32.33 11.83 -2.42
CA GLN A 659 -31.41 10.70 -2.37
C GLN A 659 -30.11 11.01 -3.12
N GLY A 660 -30.22 11.59 -4.32
CA GLY A 660 -29.07 12.01 -5.11
C GLY A 660 -28.21 13.06 -4.39
N ILE A 661 -28.85 14.03 -3.72
CA ILE A 661 -28.15 15.05 -2.93
C ILE A 661 -27.50 14.41 -1.70
N PHE A 662 -28.20 13.55 -0.97
CA PHE A 662 -27.71 12.90 0.25
C PHE A 662 -26.41 12.11 0.03
N PHE A 663 -26.34 11.35 -1.08
CA PHE A 663 -25.15 10.57 -1.46
C PHE A 663 -24.15 11.34 -2.34
N GLY A 664 -24.53 12.53 -2.83
CA GLY A 664 -23.75 13.39 -3.71
C GLY A 664 -23.36 14.69 -3.03
N LYS A 665 -23.96 15.80 -3.49
CA LYS A 665 -23.62 17.18 -3.07
C LYS A 665 -23.68 17.39 -1.56
N GLY A 666 -24.69 16.85 -0.89
CA GLY A 666 -24.93 17.01 0.55
C GLY A 666 -23.96 16.20 1.42
N GLN A 667 -23.29 15.20 0.84
CA GLN A 667 -22.25 14.41 1.50
C GLN A 667 -22.65 13.79 2.85
N CYS A 668 -23.95 13.67 3.10
CA CYS A 668 -24.49 13.23 4.39
C CYS A 668 -24.00 11.82 4.74
N ALA A 669 -23.85 10.97 3.71
CA ALA A 669 -23.32 9.61 3.82
C ALA A 669 -21.82 9.51 4.16
N LEU A 670 -21.05 10.62 4.20
CA LEU A 670 -19.68 10.61 4.72
C LEU A 670 -19.64 10.48 6.24
N CYS A 671 -20.68 10.98 6.92
CA CYS A 671 -20.72 11.10 8.37
C CYS A 671 -21.81 10.24 8.99
N HIS A 672 -22.96 10.13 8.33
CA HIS A 672 -24.12 9.37 8.80
C HIS A 672 -24.23 7.99 8.15
N SER A 673 -24.59 6.98 8.95
CA SER A 673 -25.01 5.67 8.46
C SER A 673 -26.52 5.60 8.26
N ILE A 674 -26.96 4.66 7.41
CA ILE A 674 -28.36 4.26 7.27
C ILE A 674 -28.44 2.81 7.76
N GLY A 675 -28.58 2.66 9.07
CA GLY A 675 -28.58 1.40 9.81
C GLY A 675 -27.51 1.36 10.91
N PRO A 676 -27.62 0.36 11.82
CA PRO A 676 -26.75 0.27 12.98
C PRO A 676 -25.28 0.12 12.57
N SER A 677 -24.43 0.97 13.13
CA SER A 677 -22.98 1.01 12.91
C SER A 677 -22.25 1.15 14.24
N GLU A 678 -21.38 0.19 14.59
CA GLU A 678 -20.63 0.18 15.86
C GLU A 678 -19.58 1.29 15.98
N SER A 679 -19.29 2.01 14.89
CA SER A 679 -18.34 3.13 14.85
C SER A 679 -18.96 4.38 14.22
N ALA A 680 -20.24 4.65 14.50
CA ALA A 680 -20.87 5.80 13.86
C ALA A 680 -20.25 7.11 14.37
N ARG A 681 -19.75 7.89 13.42
CA ARG A 681 -19.21 9.23 13.68
C ARG A 681 -20.29 10.23 14.02
N CYS A 682 -21.52 9.97 13.56
CA CYS A 682 -22.71 10.77 13.72
C CYS A 682 -23.92 9.84 13.96
N PRO A 683 -25.09 10.39 14.37
CA PRO A 683 -26.30 9.60 14.59
C PRO A 683 -26.71 8.76 13.37
N ASP A 684 -27.21 7.55 13.63
CA ASP A 684 -27.85 6.70 12.60
C ASP A 684 -29.14 7.38 12.10
N LEU A 685 -29.27 7.48 10.77
CA LEU A 685 -30.43 8.11 10.13
C LEU A 685 -31.53 7.10 9.76
N LYS A 686 -31.37 5.81 10.07
CA LYS A 686 -32.44 4.82 9.85
C LYS A 686 -33.70 5.19 10.66
N GLY A 687 -34.80 5.42 9.95
CA GLY A 687 -36.09 5.77 10.55
C GLY A 687 -36.15 7.20 11.09
N ILE A 688 -35.15 8.05 10.81
CA ILE A 688 -35.09 9.40 11.38
C ILE A 688 -36.23 10.29 10.90
N GLY A 689 -36.70 10.09 9.67
CA GLY A 689 -37.81 10.83 9.09
C GLY A 689 -39.16 10.53 9.74
N ALA A 690 -39.27 9.44 10.51
CA ALA A 690 -40.43 9.13 11.35
C ALA A 690 -40.30 9.64 12.79
N LYS A 691 -39.07 9.85 13.25
CA LYS A 691 -38.77 10.20 14.64
C LYS A 691 -38.72 11.70 14.89
N LEU A 692 -38.37 12.47 13.86
CA LEU A 692 -38.12 13.91 13.97
C LEU A 692 -39.02 14.68 13.00
N THR A 693 -39.45 15.87 13.43
CA THR A 693 -40.25 16.77 12.59
C THR A 693 -39.41 17.35 11.46
N ARG A 694 -40.08 17.81 10.40
CA ARG A 694 -39.44 18.47 9.25
C ARG A 694 -38.61 19.68 9.71
N GLU A 695 -39.15 20.46 10.64
CA GLU A 695 -38.54 21.68 11.17
C GLU A 695 -37.27 21.33 11.95
N PHE A 696 -37.34 20.28 12.78
CA PHE A 696 -36.19 19.83 13.56
C PHE A 696 -35.06 19.29 12.65
N ILE A 697 -35.40 18.54 11.59
CA ILE A 697 -34.39 18.07 10.63
C ILE A 697 -33.78 19.26 9.88
N TYR A 698 -34.58 20.24 9.46
CA TYR A 698 -34.10 21.46 8.80
C TYR A 698 -33.16 22.29 9.69
N GLU A 699 -33.54 22.48 10.97
CA GLU A 699 -32.72 23.17 11.96
C GLU A 699 -31.45 22.39 12.27
N SER A 700 -31.51 21.06 12.38
CA SER A 700 -30.32 20.21 12.54
C SER A 700 -29.34 20.37 11.36
N LEU A 701 -29.84 20.59 10.14
CA LEU A 701 -29.02 20.80 8.93
C LEU A 701 -28.42 22.21 8.85
N THR A 702 -29.13 23.23 9.33
CA THR A 702 -28.75 24.65 9.18
C THR A 702 -28.11 25.25 10.44
N GLN A 703 -28.40 24.69 11.60
CA GLN A 703 -27.91 25.07 12.92
C GLN A 703 -27.51 23.83 13.74
N PRO A 704 -26.56 23.01 13.27
CA PRO A 704 -26.20 21.73 13.90
C PRO A 704 -25.66 21.84 15.33
N GLN A 705 -25.30 23.05 15.78
CA GLN A 705 -24.80 23.30 17.15
C GLN A 705 -25.91 23.78 18.11
N ALA A 706 -27.16 23.89 17.65
CA ALA A 706 -28.30 24.19 18.51
C ALA A 706 -28.60 23.03 19.48
N TYR A 707 -28.14 21.82 19.17
CA TYR A 707 -28.38 20.61 19.94
C TYR A 707 -27.10 19.82 20.20
N ILE A 708 -27.02 19.18 21.37
CA ILE A 708 -25.96 18.24 21.71
C ILE A 708 -26.45 16.83 21.42
N TYR A 709 -25.82 16.15 20.47
CA TYR A 709 -26.18 14.77 20.12
C TYR A 709 -25.30 13.78 20.89
N GLN A 710 -25.94 12.96 21.73
CA GLN A 710 -25.27 11.91 22.51
C GLN A 710 -25.46 10.52 21.90
N ASP A 711 -24.43 9.70 22.04
CA ASP A 711 -24.37 8.32 21.62
C ASP A 711 -24.67 7.37 22.80
N TYR A 712 -25.85 6.77 22.73
CA TYR A 712 -26.40 5.86 23.74
C TYR A 712 -26.13 4.38 23.46
N ARG A 713 -25.32 4.05 22.43
CA ARG A 713 -25.12 2.65 22.00
C ARG A 713 -24.09 1.89 22.83
N HIS A 714 -23.45 2.57 23.78
CA HIS A 714 -22.43 2.00 24.66
C HIS A 714 -23.00 1.88 26.08
N GLU A 715 -22.61 0.84 26.81
CA GLU A 715 -22.94 0.72 28.24
C GLU A 715 -22.24 1.83 29.06
N GLY A 716 -22.99 2.50 29.93
CA GLY A 716 -22.50 3.59 30.79
C GLY A 716 -23.01 4.97 30.41
N VAL A 717 -22.29 6.02 30.82
CA VAL A 717 -22.68 7.43 30.56
C VAL A 717 -22.61 7.72 29.04
N PRO A 718 -23.67 8.28 28.44
CA PRO A 718 -23.68 8.63 27.02
C PRO A 718 -22.55 9.58 26.66
N LYS A 719 -21.88 9.34 25.53
CA LYS A 719 -20.77 10.17 25.04
C LYS A 719 -21.22 11.01 23.85
N GLU A 720 -20.61 12.17 23.63
CA GLU A 720 -20.85 12.92 22.39
C GLU A 720 -20.34 12.15 21.17
N TYR A 721 -21.02 12.33 20.04
CA TYR A 721 -20.54 11.81 18.76
C TYR A 721 -19.19 12.45 18.40
N PRO A 722 -18.22 11.67 17.86
CA PRO A 722 -16.87 12.17 17.63
C PRO A 722 -16.77 13.17 16.46
N ALA A 723 -17.81 13.29 15.61
CA ALA A 723 -17.84 14.29 14.54
C ALA A 723 -18.91 15.36 14.80
N ARG A 724 -18.51 16.63 14.65
CA ARG A 724 -19.43 17.78 14.63
C ARG A 724 -19.97 18.00 13.23
N MET A 725 -21.29 18.11 13.13
CA MET A 725 -21.97 18.32 11.86
C MET A 725 -21.67 19.76 11.35
N PRO A 726 -21.23 19.91 10.09
CA PRO A 726 -21.00 21.22 9.48
C PRO A 726 -22.33 21.90 9.17
N VAL A 727 -22.32 23.23 9.09
CA VAL A 727 -23.49 24.01 8.65
C VAL A 727 -23.72 23.76 7.17
N ILE A 728 -24.76 22.98 6.82
CA ILE A 728 -24.90 22.35 5.50
C ILE A 728 -25.18 23.36 4.38
N ASN A 729 -25.80 24.49 4.70
CA ASN A 729 -26.08 25.58 3.75
C ASN A 729 -24.91 26.57 3.57
N LYS A 730 -23.74 26.29 4.16
CA LYS A 730 -22.51 27.07 3.97
C LYS A 730 -21.43 26.21 3.33
N ASN A 731 -20.43 26.88 2.76
CA ASN A 731 -19.24 26.19 2.24
C ASN A 731 -18.57 25.38 3.38
N PRO A 732 -18.10 24.16 3.10
CA PRO A 732 -17.83 23.60 1.76
C PRO A 732 -19.01 22.87 1.08
N ILE A 733 -20.14 22.65 1.77
CA ILE A 733 -21.26 21.87 1.19
C ILE A 733 -22.21 22.76 0.38
N GLY A 734 -22.66 23.88 0.96
CA GLY A 734 -23.44 24.89 0.25
C GLY A 734 -24.75 24.37 -0.35
N LEU A 735 -25.54 23.60 0.40
CA LEU A 735 -26.89 23.24 -0.03
C LEU A 735 -27.82 24.46 0.00
N THR A 736 -28.63 24.61 -1.04
CA THR A 736 -29.76 25.53 -1.07
C THR A 736 -30.92 24.99 -0.24
N ASN A 737 -31.87 25.85 0.12
CA ASN A 737 -33.06 25.43 0.88
C ASN A 737 -33.86 24.36 0.13
N ASN A 738 -33.97 24.45 -1.20
CA ASN A 738 -34.69 23.46 -2.01
C ASN A 738 -34.01 22.09 -1.99
N GLU A 739 -32.67 22.07 -2.00
CA GLU A 739 -31.89 20.84 -1.88
C GLU A 739 -32.04 20.24 -0.47
N ILE A 740 -32.06 21.07 0.58
CA ILE A 740 -32.30 20.65 1.97
C ILE A 740 -33.68 20.01 2.10
N PHE A 741 -34.73 20.65 1.57
CA PHE A 741 -36.09 20.10 1.60
C PHE A 741 -36.19 18.78 0.83
N SER A 742 -35.44 18.63 -0.25
CA SER A 742 -35.36 17.36 -1.00
C SER A 742 -34.71 16.27 -0.14
N VAL A 743 -33.63 16.56 0.58
CA VAL A 743 -33.00 15.62 1.52
C VAL A 743 -33.97 15.21 2.65
N ILE A 744 -34.76 16.15 3.18
CA ILE A 744 -35.79 15.84 4.19
C ILE A 744 -36.84 14.88 3.63
N ALA A 745 -37.32 15.13 2.41
CA ALA A 745 -38.26 14.25 1.73
C ALA A 745 -37.72 12.82 1.56
N PHE A 746 -36.42 12.69 1.22
CA PHE A 746 -35.74 11.41 1.15
C PHE A 746 -35.71 10.69 2.51
N LEU A 747 -35.37 11.38 3.59
CA LEU A 747 -35.31 10.80 4.94
C LEU A 747 -36.69 10.30 5.41
N GLN A 748 -37.75 11.03 5.07
CA GLN A 748 -39.15 10.65 5.36
C GLN A 748 -39.57 9.43 4.54
N GLN A 749 -39.32 9.44 3.23
CA GLN A 749 -39.62 8.30 2.35
C GLN A 749 -38.89 7.03 2.81
N MET A 750 -37.62 7.14 3.16
CA MET A 750 -36.81 6.02 3.65
C MET A 750 -37.34 5.45 4.99
N SER A 751 -38.03 6.27 5.77
CA SER A 751 -38.63 5.88 7.05
C SER A 751 -40.03 5.29 6.91
N GLY A 752 -40.59 5.24 5.69
CA GLY A 752 -41.95 4.75 5.41
C GLY A 752 -43.05 5.77 5.76
N GLU A 753 -42.68 7.04 6.00
CA GLU A 753 -43.61 8.09 6.39
C GLU A 753 -44.10 8.93 5.20
N PRO A 754 -45.27 9.58 5.32
CA PRO A 754 -45.72 10.57 4.36
C PRO A 754 -44.69 11.69 4.20
N ILE A 755 -44.35 12.02 2.97
CA ILE A 755 -43.43 13.12 2.67
C ILE A 755 -44.16 14.43 2.99
N SER A 756 -43.57 15.22 3.89
CA SER A 756 -44.13 16.49 4.37
C SER A 756 -43.84 17.68 3.46
N VAL A 757 -42.92 17.53 2.50
CA VAL A 757 -42.55 18.59 1.56
C VAL A 757 -43.33 18.40 0.26
N HIS A 758 -44.01 19.44 -0.20
CA HIS A 758 -44.74 19.44 -1.46
C HIS A 758 -43.89 19.99 -2.62
N PRO A 759 -44.03 19.44 -3.84
CA PRO A 759 -43.34 19.97 -5.03
C PRO A 759 -43.61 21.46 -5.30
N SER A 760 -44.74 22.01 -4.85
CA SER A 760 -45.05 23.44 -4.93
C SER A 760 -44.12 24.32 -4.09
N GLU A 761 -43.55 23.79 -3.00
CA GLU A 761 -42.68 24.53 -2.08
C GLU A 761 -41.28 24.76 -2.65
N ILE A 762 -40.86 23.96 -3.64
CA ILE A 762 -39.53 24.04 -4.27
C ILE A 762 -39.57 24.63 -5.69
N THR A 763 -40.75 24.71 -6.31
CA THR A 763 -40.97 25.22 -7.69
C THR A 763 -41.31 26.71 -7.74
N GLN A 764 -41.66 27.32 -6.62
CA GLN A 764 -41.86 28.78 -6.56
C GLN A 764 -40.52 29.51 -6.33
N PRO A 765 -40.25 30.61 -7.05
CA PRO A 765 -39.12 31.49 -6.72
C PRO A 765 -39.32 32.00 -5.29
N ALA A 766 -38.28 31.85 -4.46
CA ALA A 766 -38.28 32.06 -3.02
C ALA A 766 -39.19 33.22 -2.57
N GLN A 767 -40.33 32.90 -1.96
CA GLN A 767 -40.97 33.86 -1.07
C GLN A 767 -40.03 34.01 0.14
N THR A 768 -39.47 35.21 0.28
CA THR A 768 -38.82 35.67 1.51
C THR A 768 -39.70 35.29 2.69
N ALA A 769 -39.25 34.34 3.50
CA ALA A 769 -39.92 33.94 4.72
C ALA A 769 -39.99 35.17 5.64
N ALA A 770 -41.17 35.78 5.75
CA ALA A 770 -41.46 36.68 6.85
C ALA A 770 -41.37 35.87 8.15
N ALA A 771 -40.61 36.38 9.11
CA ALA A 771 -40.45 35.79 10.42
C ALA A 771 -41.83 35.54 11.06
N VAL A 772 -42.16 34.29 11.32
CA VAL A 772 -43.27 33.94 12.21
C VAL A 772 -42.76 34.13 13.64
N PRO A 773 -43.35 35.01 14.46
CA PRO A 773 -42.97 35.15 15.86
C PRO A 773 -43.37 33.87 16.60
N ILE A 774 -42.40 33.25 17.28
CA ILE A 774 -42.66 32.18 18.24
C ILE A 774 -43.35 32.82 19.45
N ALA A 775 -44.64 32.54 19.62
CA ALA A 775 -45.35 32.84 20.85
C ALA A 775 -44.86 31.88 21.94
N HIS A 776 -44.10 32.40 22.90
CA HIS A 776 -43.91 31.72 24.17
C HIS A 776 -45.23 31.79 24.96
N ALA A 777 -45.78 30.62 25.32
CA ALA A 777 -46.82 30.49 26.33
C ALA A 777 -46.18 29.90 27.61
N PRO A 778 -46.68 30.28 28.81
CA PRO A 778 -45.96 30.20 30.08
C PRO A 778 -45.68 28.78 30.60
#